data_AF-A0A951LJ99-F1
#
_entry.id   AF-A0A951LJ99-F1
#
_cell.length_a   1.000
_cell.length_b   1.000
_cell.length_c   1.000
_cell.angle_alpha   90.00
_cell.angle_beta   90.00
_cell.angle_gamma   90.00
#
_symmetry.space_group_name_H-M   'P 1'
#
loop_
_entity.id
_entity.type
_entity.pdbx_description
1 polymer ?
#
loop_
_entity_poly.entity_id
_entity_poly.type
_entity_poly.pdbx_seq_one_letter_code
_entity_poly.pdbx_strand_id
1 'polypeptide(L)'
;MGLNPGKHVLLIPAMYESLWQGVAAYLSVERMQADIAEFFALSRWSSFDKINSLARLIASKMEQAGLSDVRLIEAPADGKTAYGGWVMPKAYDVESARLCDVTGDGTPHLLADYGANPTSLMLYSRPTADEGITAEVVVADSLNECNSHQVTGKLVLTSCSGVEFNQAVMRAGAFGIICDGRVGRRFFKEGDYLNDTNEWHNYTIPPWDDPTKGFGFSISPHQGQQLRARVQTGETVRLHALVKTRHYDGMLPVVSGRLPGLLPEEIVITGHYDEFGADDNCSQVAVGLEALRAIGAMVEAGEMPPLQRGIRLLFPMEVRGFNALVQNPEETKHIRLGLNIDTVGTDQNEVTSTCTLTDSFAALPSFGEELLAELLERVAGETPLFRWKRVAADVIDNVFSEPLIGAPTPCIYHYSATHHLPLDTPDRICGRMLRDMARVTATYAGFVVNAGLSEALWLSELVSDHAVQSLRQTAARSLRPIKDAEQLRALRREVVALNDIYNRRLDSVRWLVPQSEILPTPEAVTAGVDFLIGDLRLLPREFYAERAATAQQQIQDARIEAEARIRERAAAFWQVNAREEAESLPVSRCVPVKLFRGFLAFEDLSHAERAYVTHELGIDSSWGASLWLQNSLMLANGKRTAAEIAVLLQRHCQHSMDVPHLERVFEFLAQRRLVRLRPYLTQSEVRSALEQAGLKSGDVVLGHFSLSGFGYIEGGAAGLIDTLLNILGPDGTLMLPTFTFSWLGHPAYEPTQTASRVGAVTDHFWRRAGVQRSLHPTHSFAAFGKLAAPLLQGHDHTQPPLGAGSPIARLAEAGGKILMFARKKANTSMHVGEYLAGVPGVELVCPIIEDEARREVVVPNCPWHVNFDPAYEQLYANSLICDVPLGESVIHTMLCHDAIEAQAAVARATPEVLLEPGCNCPYCENLKQYCREQGRL
;
A
#
# COMPACT_ATOMS: atom_id res chain seq x y z
N MET A 1 26.08 7.68 43.02
CA MET A 1 26.81 7.86 41.75
C MET A 1 27.06 6.48 41.17
N GLY A 2 26.41 6.17 40.06
CA GLY A 2 26.43 4.85 39.40
C GLY A 2 25.33 4.86 38.35
N LEU A 3 25.66 5.29 37.13
CA LEU A 3 24.75 5.30 35.99
C LEU A 3 24.59 3.85 35.50
N ASN A 4 23.34 3.40 35.45
CA ASN A 4 22.93 2.08 34.97
C ASN A 4 22.70 2.16 33.44
N PRO A 5 23.40 1.38 32.59
CA PRO A 5 23.36 1.51 31.13
C PRO A 5 22.11 0.86 30.47
N GLY A 6 20.94 0.89 31.12
CA GLY A 6 19.77 0.10 30.73
C GLY A 6 18.46 0.86 30.48
N LYS A 7 18.48 2.18 30.31
CA LYS A 7 17.31 2.96 29.90
C LYS A 7 17.72 4.07 28.94
N HIS A 8 17.81 3.74 27.65
CA HIS A 8 17.82 4.74 26.60
C HIS A 8 16.37 5.09 26.25
N VAL A 9 15.74 5.92 27.08
CA VAL A 9 14.54 6.64 26.64
C VAL A 9 15.07 7.84 25.86
N LEU A 10 15.02 7.78 24.52
CA LEU A 10 15.06 9.04 23.77
C LEU A 10 13.86 9.85 24.26
N LEU A 11 14.13 11.07 24.73
CA LEU A 11 13.08 12.00 25.13
C LEU A 11 12.13 12.17 23.94
N ILE A 12 10.82 12.20 24.21
CA ILE A 12 9.80 12.53 23.21
C ILE A 12 10.27 13.79 22.45
N PRO A 13 10.29 13.81 21.10
CA PRO A 13 10.81 14.94 20.35
C PRO A 13 10.08 16.21 20.75
N ALA A 14 10.83 17.31 20.91
CA ALA A 14 10.25 18.61 21.23
C ALA A 14 9.15 19.01 20.24
N MET A 15 9.29 18.63 18.96
CA MET A 15 8.27 18.84 17.94
C MET A 15 6.96 18.11 18.25
N TYR A 16 7.00 16.86 18.71
CA TYR A 16 5.79 16.10 19.04
C TYR A 16 5.01 16.78 20.17
N GLU A 17 5.69 17.14 21.27
CA GLU A 17 5.06 17.84 22.39
C GLU A 17 4.56 19.24 22.01
N SER A 18 5.37 19.99 21.27
CA SER A 18 5.01 21.34 20.81
C SER A 18 3.79 21.32 19.89
N LEU A 19 3.71 20.36 18.96
CA LEU A 19 2.56 20.20 18.09
C LEU A 19 1.32 19.80 18.90
N TRP A 20 1.44 18.76 19.74
CA TRP A 20 0.31 18.29 20.53
C TRP A 20 -0.28 19.40 21.40
N GLN A 21 0.56 20.20 22.06
CA GLN A 21 0.10 21.30 22.91
C GLN A 21 -0.37 22.52 22.11
N GLY A 22 0.37 22.90 21.07
CA GLY A 22 0.13 24.12 20.29
C GLY A 22 -1.12 24.04 19.40
N VAL A 23 -1.33 22.91 18.71
CA VAL A 23 -2.47 22.73 17.78
C VAL A 23 -3.81 23.04 18.46
N ALA A 24 -3.98 22.66 19.72
CA ALA A 24 -5.23 22.86 20.45
C ALA A 24 -5.66 24.34 20.55
N ALA A 25 -4.72 25.29 20.50
CA ALA A 25 -5.01 26.73 20.52
C ALA A 25 -5.63 27.24 19.20
N TYR A 26 -5.45 26.50 18.10
CA TYR A 26 -5.90 26.88 16.77
C TYR A 26 -7.14 26.12 16.29
N LEU A 27 -7.58 25.11 17.04
CA LEU A 27 -8.79 24.34 16.74
C LEU A 27 -10.06 25.02 17.27
N SER A 28 -11.13 25.00 16.49
CA SER A 28 -12.46 25.50 16.83
C SER A 28 -13.54 24.45 16.60
N VAL A 29 -14.11 23.97 17.69
CA VAL A 29 -15.23 23.02 17.67
C VAL A 29 -16.47 23.65 17.03
N GLU A 30 -16.75 24.90 17.35
CA GLU A 30 -17.92 25.63 16.86
C GLU A 30 -17.86 25.77 15.33
N ARG A 31 -16.67 26.01 14.78
CA ARG A 31 -16.47 26.09 13.33
C ARG A 31 -16.67 24.73 12.66
N MET A 32 -16.10 23.67 13.23
CA MET A 32 -16.34 22.32 12.70
C MET A 32 -17.82 21.94 12.74
N GLN A 33 -18.53 22.24 13.83
CA GLN A 33 -19.97 21.99 13.92
C GLN A 33 -20.79 22.83 12.92
N ALA A 34 -20.39 24.08 12.68
CA ALA A 34 -21.03 24.92 11.67
C ALA A 34 -20.79 24.37 10.26
N ASP A 35 -19.55 24.00 9.93
CA ASP A 35 -19.20 23.38 8.64
C ASP A 35 -19.97 22.07 8.45
N ILE A 36 -20.06 21.21 9.47
CA ILE A 36 -20.87 19.97 9.44
C ILE A 36 -22.34 20.27 9.14
N ALA A 37 -22.94 21.28 9.78
CA ALA A 37 -24.33 21.64 9.55
C ALA A 37 -24.57 22.15 8.11
N GLU A 38 -23.63 22.93 7.57
CA GLU A 38 -23.67 23.40 6.17
C GLU A 38 -23.52 22.24 5.18
N PHE A 39 -22.59 21.30 5.44
CA PHE A 39 -22.37 20.13 4.59
C PHE A 39 -23.60 19.20 4.63
N PHE A 40 -24.12 18.91 5.82
CA PHE A 40 -25.29 18.06 6.03
C PHE A 40 -26.54 18.61 5.35
N ALA A 41 -26.71 19.94 5.28
CA ALA A 41 -27.84 20.56 4.57
C ALA A 41 -27.89 20.18 3.08
N LEU A 42 -26.77 19.78 2.49
CA LEU A 42 -26.65 19.31 1.10
C LEU A 42 -26.56 17.78 1.02
N SER A 43 -25.70 17.14 1.81
CA SER A 43 -25.41 15.70 1.71
C SER A 43 -26.63 14.83 2.05
N ARG A 44 -27.46 15.25 3.02
CA ARG A 44 -28.66 14.53 3.47
C ARG A 44 -29.68 14.24 2.38
N TRP A 45 -29.59 14.88 1.22
CA TRP A 45 -30.54 14.65 0.13
C TRP A 45 -30.12 13.48 -0.76
N SER A 46 -28.85 13.06 -0.74
CA SER A 46 -28.34 11.96 -1.57
C SER A 46 -28.75 12.09 -3.06
N SER A 47 -28.67 13.31 -3.57
CA SER A 47 -29.03 13.71 -4.93
C SER A 47 -27.79 14.34 -5.60
N PHE A 48 -27.51 14.01 -6.85
CA PHE A 48 -26.27 14.37 -7.53
C PHE A 48 -26.07 15.87 -7.69
N ASP A 49 -27.14 16.63 -7.95
CA ASP A 49 -27.11 18.09 -7.96
C ASP A 49 -26.65 18.66 -6.61
N LYS A 50 -27.05 18.03 -5.49
CA LYS A 50 -26.62 18.41 -4.14
C LYS A 50 -25.20 17.98 -3.85
N ILE A 51 -24.80 16.77 -4.24
CA ILE A 51 -23.40 16.30 -4.11
C ILE A 51 -22.45 17.23 -4.87
N ASN A 52 -22.79 17.63 -6.10
CA ASN A 52 -22.00 18.59 -6.87
C ASN A 52 -21.95 19.98 -6.23
N SER A 53 -23.04 20.41 -5.59
CA SER A 53 -23.08 21.68 -4.84
C SER A 53 -22.22 21.59 -3.58
N LEU A 54 -22.25 20.45 -2.89
CA LEU A 54 -21.43 20.17 -1.72
C LEU A 54 -19.94 20.16 -2.07
N ALA A 55 -19.54 19.52 -3.16
CA ALA A 55 -18.17 19.52 -3.63
C ALA A 55 -17.62 20.95 -3.85
N ARG A 56 -18.44 21.82 -4.47
CA ARG A 56 -18.11 23.25 -4.66
C ARG A 56 -18.04 24.01 -3.34
N LEU A 57 -18.92 23.72 -2.39
CA LEU A 57 -18.89 24.32 -1.05
C LEU A 57 -17.61 23.92 -0.30
N ILE A 58 -17.25 22.64 -0.31
CA ILE A 58 -16.02 22.13 0.31
C ILE A 58 -14.80 22.79 -0.33
N ALA A 59 -14.74 22.88 -1.66
CA ALA A 59 -13.65 23.57 -2.37
C ALA A 59 -13.54 25.04 -1.92
N SER A 60 -14.66 25.76 -1.85
CA SER A 60 -14.64 27.15 -1.36
C SER A 60 -14.17 27.26 0.10
N LYS A 61 -14.56 26.31 0.96
CA LYS A 61 -14.11 26.26 2.36
C LYS A 61 -12.62 25.94 2.47
N MET A 62 -12.06 25.12 1.56
CA MET A 62 -10.62 24.88 1.44
C MET A 62 -9.86 26.17 1.08
N GLU A 63 -10.33 26.91 0.08
CA GLU A 63 -9.73 28.21 -0.30
C GLU A 63 -9.76 29.20 0.88
N GLN A 64 -10.90 29.28 1.59
CA GLN A 64 -11.04 30.12 2.79
C GLN A 64 -10.13 29.69 3.95
N ALA A 65 -9.74 28.41 4.00
CA ALA A 65 -8.78 27.89 4.97
C ALA A 65 -7.31 28.09 4.53
N GLY A 66 -7.06 28.76 3.41
CA GLY A 66 -5.71 29.07 2.93
C GLY A 66 -5.06 27.96 2.12
N LEU A 67 -5.82 26.95 1.68
CA LEU A 67 -5.30 25.90 0.82
C LEU A 67 -5.07 26.43 -0.60
N SER A 68 -4.04 25.89 -1.25
CA SER A 68 -3.68 26.13 -2.64
C SER A 68 -4.02 24.92 -3.52
N ASP A 69 -3.92 25.06 -4.85
CA ASP A 69 -4.23 23.99 -5.81
C ASP A 69 -5.62 23.34 -5.55
N VAL A 70 -6.62 24.16 -5.24
CA VAL A 70 -7.97 23.67 -4.99
C VAL A 70 -8.62 23.31 -6.32
N ARG A 71 -8.97 22.04 -6.49
CA ARG A 71 -9.45 21.46 -7.75
C ARG A 71 -10.65 20.54 -7.52
N LEU A 72 -11.55 20.53 -8.50
CA LEU A 72 -12.55 19.48 -8.67
C LEU A 72 -12.07 18.54 -9.77
N ILE A 73 -11.54 17.38 -9.37
CA ILE A 73 -11.05 16.36 -10.30
C ILE A 73 -12.25 15.49 -10.68
N GLU A 74 -12.63 15.49 -11.95
CA GLU A 74 -13.89 14.87 -12.37
C GLU A 74 -13.68 13.46 -12.96
N ALA A 75 -14.58 12.53 -12.60
CA ALA A 75 -14.72 11.22 -13.22
C ALA A 75 -16.11 11.07 -13.84
N PRO A 76 -16.30 10.22 -14.88
CA PRO A 76 -17.61 9.99 -15.47
C PRO A 76 -18.63 9.42 -14.46
N ALA A 77 -19.87 9.89 -14.55
CA ALA A 77 -21.02 9.39 -13.83
C ALA A 77 -22.11 8.92 -14.80
N ASP A 78 -21.80 7.86 -15.55
CA ASP A 78 -22.54 7.42 -16.75
C ASP A 78 -23.26 6.08 -16.57
N GLY A 79 -23.05 5.39 -15.45
CA GLY A 79 -23.60 4.05 -15.22
C GLY A 79 -22.97 2.96 -16.07
N LYS A 80 -21.78 3.18 -16.67
CA LYS A 80 -21.14 2.27 -17.63
C LYS A 80 -19.63 2.16 -17.44
N THR A 81 -18.94 3.28 -17.25
CA THR A 81 -17.49 3.31 -17.08
C THR A 81 -17.13 2.52 -15.82
N ALA A 82 -16.08 1.69 -15.89
CA ALA A 82 -15.68 0.86 -14.76
C ALA A 82 -14.17 0.93 -14.50
N TYR A 83 -13.80 0.94 -13.22
CA TYR A 83 -12.42 0.94 -12.75
C TYR A 83 -12.22 -0.21 -11.76
N GLY A 84 -11.34 -1.15 -12.07
CA GLY A 84 -11.16 -2.35 -11.25
C GLY A 84 -12.45 -3.17 -11.08
N GLY A 85 -13.38 -3.11 -12.04
CA GLY A 85 -14.69 -3.77 -11.98
C GLY A 85 -15.76 -3.05 -11.16
N TRP A 86 -15.44 -1.89 -10.55
CA TRP A 86 -16.44 -0.99 -9.96
C TRP A 86 -17.07 -0.14 -11.05
N VAL A 87 -18.39 -0.23 -11.23
CA VAL A 87 -19.08 0.58 -12.24
C VAL A 87 -19.43 1.93 -11.63
N MET A 88 -19.03 3.01 -12.31
CA MET A 88 -19.33 4.37 -11.91
C MET A 88 -20.85 4.60 -11.92
N PRO A 89 -21.42 5.26 -10.89
CA PRO A 89 -22.85 5.47 -10.82
C PRO A 89 -23.32 6.39 -11.94
N LYS A 90 -24.55 6.19 -12.40
CA LYS A 90 -25.23 7.16 -13.26
C LYS A 90 -25.68 8.34 -12.44
N ALA A 91 -25.48 9.56 -12.96
CA ALA A 91 -25.93 10.76 -12.27
C ALA A 91 -27.45 10.71 -12.03
N TYR A 92 -27.84 11.04 -10.81
CA TYR A 92 -29.17 10.79 -10.25
C TYR A 92 -29.64 11.97 -9.42
N ASP A 93 -30.67 12.67 -9.88
CA ASP A 93 -31.32 13.74 -9.11
C ASP A 93 -32.71 13.32 -8.65
N VAL A 94 -33.11 13.77 -7.46
CA VAL A 94 -34.46 13.53 -6.90
C VAL A 94 -35.24 14.84 -6.84
N GLU A 95 -36.43 14.86 -7.45
CA GLU A 95 -37.37 15.97 -7.31
C GLU A 95 -38.35 15.71 -6.16
N SER A 96 -38.98 14.53 -6.14
CA SER A 96 -39.87 14.09 -5.06
C SER A 96 -40.11 12.58 -5.12
N ALA A 97 -40.47 11.99 -3.98
CA ALA A 97 -40.96 10.62 -3.95
C ALA A 97 -41.91 10.41 -2.76
N ARG A 98 -43.00 9.67 -2.97
CA ARG A 98 -44.02 9.37 -1.96
C ARG A 98 -44.52 7.94 -2.08
N LEU A 99 -44.77 7.32 -0.93
CA LEU A 99 -45.43 6.03 -0.81
C LEU A 99 -46.62 6.17 0.13
N CYS A 100 -47.81 5.84 -0.37
CA CYS A 100 -49.05 5.87 0.40
C CYS A 100 -49.71 4.50 0.41
N ASP A 101 -50.26 4.11 1.54
CA ASP A 101 -51.24 3.03 1.61
C ASP A 101 -52.61 3.53 1.14
N VAL A 102 -53.15 2.87 0.13
CA VAL A 102 -54.43 3.18 -0.52
C VAL A 102 -55.39 1.98 -0.44
N THR A 103 -55.20 1.11 0.55
CA THR A 103 -56.04 -0.06 0.76
C THR A 103 -57.46 0.36 1.19
N GLY A 104 -58.48 -0.16 0.51
CA GLY A 104 -59.88 0.19 0.74
C GLY A 104 -60.33 1.47 0.02
N ASP A 105 -61.39 2.10 0.53
CA ASP A 105 -61.98 3.37 0.05
C ASP A 105 -61.68 4.57 0.97
N GLY A 106 -60.78 4.37 1.94
CA GLY A 106 -60.39 5.37 2.92
C GLY A 106 -59.44 6.45 2.40
N THR A 107 -59.07 7.38 3.28
CA THR A 107 -58.06 8.40 2.98
C THR A 107 -56.68 7.74 2.89
N PRO A 108 -55.88 8.01 1.83
CA PRO A 108 -54.53 7.46 1.70
C PRO A 108 -53.68 7.75 2.94
N HIS A 109 -53.03 6.73 3.49
CA HIS A 109 -52.13 6.86 4.64
C HIS A 109 -50.67 6.96 4.17
N LEU A 110 -49.99 8.04 4.52
CA LEU A 110 -48.61 8.28 4.10
C LEU A 110 -47.64 7.35 4.85
N LEU A 111 -46.84 6.59 4.10
CA LEU A 111 -45.80 5.71 4.67
C LEU A 111 -44.40 6.32 4.54
N ALA A 112 -44.11 6.97 3.41
CA ALA A 112 -42.82 7.60 3.13
C ALA A 112 -43.01 8.87 2.28
N ASP A 113 -42.24 9.92 2.59
CA ASP A 113 -42.13 11.17 1.81
C ASP A 113 -40.69 11.67 1.83
N TYR A 114 -40.03 11.65 0.67
CA TYR A 114 -38.65 12.06 0.51
C TYR A 114 -38.43 13.52 0.95
N GLY A 115 -39.42 14.40 0.73
CA GLY A 115 -39.33 15.80 1.14
C GLY A 115 -39.29 15.98 2.65
N ALA A 116 -39.90 15.07 3.40
CA ALA A 116 -39.87 15.05 4.86
C ALA A 116 -38.66 14.29 5.40
N ASN A 117 -38.32 13.15 4.77
CA ASN A 117 -37.23 12.29 5.17
C ASN A 117 -36.53 11.67 3.94
N PRO A 118 -35.37 12.19 3.52
CA PRO A 118 -34.72 11.74 2.29
C PRO A 118 -34.25 10.28 2.31
N THR A 119 -34.03 9.68 3.48
CA THR A 119 -33.66 8.25 3.58
C THR A 119 -34.79 7.32 3.16
N SER A 120 -36.01 7.84 2.98
CA SER A 120 -37.18 7.02 2.63
C SER A 120 -37.18 6.54 1.18
N LEU A 121 -36.38 7.14 0.31
CA LEU A 121 -36.18 6.70 -1.06
C LEU A 121 -34.82 6.00 -1.17
N MET A 122 -34.81 4.77 -1.69
CA MET A 122 -33.56 4.06 -1.94
C MET A 122 -32.84 4.72 -3.12
N LEU A 123 -31.54 4.98 -2.98
CA LEU A 123 -30.76 5.71 -3.98
C LEU A 123 -30.86 5.03 -5.35
N TYR A 124 -30.76 5.84 -6.40
CA TYR A 124 -30.84 5.37 -7.79
C TYR A 124 -32.21 4.82 -8.22
N SER A 125 -33.28 5.00 -7.45
CA SER A 125 -34.64 4.57 -7.86
C SER A 125 -35.08 5.13 -9.21
N ARG A 126 -35.73 4.29 -10.04
CA ARG A 126 -36.31 4.76 -11.31
C ARG A 126 -37.55 5.63 -11.11
N PRO A 127 -37.83 6.57 -12.03
CA PRO A 127 -39.06 7.34 -11.99
C PRO A 127 -40.27 6.45 -12.32
N THR A 128 -41.41 6.76 -11.72
CA THR A 128 -42.72 6.27 -12.15
C THR A 128 -43.26 7.14 -13.28
N ALA A 129 -44.37 6.72 -13.90
CA ALA A 129 -45.19 7.65 -14.69
C ALA A 129 -45.75 8.78 -13.80
N ASP A 130 -46.24 9.86 -14.42
CA ASP A 130 -46.73 11.06 -13.71
C ASP A 130 -47.89 10.73 -12.75
N GLU A 131 -48.73 9.77 -13.13
CA GLU A 131 -49.83 9.27 -12.33
C GLU A 131 -49.40 8.34 -11.18
N GLY A 132 -48.13 7.94 -11.09
CA GLY A 132 -47.62 6.97 -10.12
C GLY A 132 -47.99 5.53 -10.46
N ILE A 133 -47.67 4.60 -9.55
CA ILE A 133 -47.98 3.17 -9.67
C ILE A 133 -48.74 2.73 -8.42
N THR A 134 -49.94 2.17 -8.61
CA THR A 134 -50.69 1.47 -7.56
C THR A 134 -50.58 -0.03 -7.77
N ALA A 135 -50.05 -0.75 -6.79
CA ALA A 135 -49.86 -2.19 -6.89
C ALA A 135 -50.08 -2.90 -5.55
N GLU A 136 -50.41 -4.19 -5.63
CA GLU A 136 -50.54 -5.08 -4.47
C GLU A 136 -49.18 -5.34 -3.82
N VAL A 137 -49.16 -5.45 -2.49
CA VAL A 137 -47.97 -5.81 -1.72
C VAL A 137 -47.89 -7.30 -1.49
N VAL A 138 -46.71 -7.87 -1.74
CA VAL A 138 -46.35 -9.23 -1.31
C VAL A 138 -45.13 -9.20 -0.41
N VAL A 139 -45.05 -10.15 0.51
CA VAL A 139 -43.92 -10.29 1.44
C VAL A 139 -42.97 -11.36 0.91
N ALA A 140 -41.68 -11.04 0.82
CA ALA A 140 -40.62 -12.00 0.52
C ALA A 140 -39.30 -11.60 1.20
N ASP A 141 -38.78 -12.46 2.07
CA ASP A 141 -37.53 -12.25 2.82
C ASP A 141 -36.40 -13.19 2.36
N SER A 142 -36.57 -13.84 1.21
CA SER A 142 -35.53 -14.63 0.56
C SER A 142 -35.76 -14.76 -0.94
N LEU A 143 -34.70 -15.02 -1.71
CA LEU A 143 -34.80 -15.24 -3.15
C LEU A 143 -35.71 -16.43 -3.50
N ASN A 144 -35.77 -17.44 -2.64
CA ASN A 144 -36.62 -18.61 -2.83
C ASN A 144 -38.12 -18.28 -2.72
N GLU A 145 -38.46 -17.21 -2.03
CA GLU A 145 -39.83 -16.68 -1.92
C GLU A 145 -40.18 -15.75 -3.09
N CYS A 146 -39.23 -15.42 -3.95
CA CYS A 146 -39.39 -14.50 -5.08
C CYS A 146 -39.55 -15.26 -6.39
N ASN A 147 -40.72 -15.88 -6.63
CA ASN A 147 -41.02 -16.44 -7.96
C ASN A 147 -41.78 -15.42 -8.85
N SER A 148 -41.58 -15.50 -10.16
CA SER A 148 -42.18 -14.54 -11.11
C SER A 148 -43.71 -14.51 -11.04
N HIS A 149 -44.35 -15.66 -10.81
CA HIS A 149 -45.81 -15.74 -10.65
C HIS A 149 -46.34 -14.99 -9.41
N GLN A 150 -45.52 -14.83 -8.37
CA GLN A 150 -45.87 -14.17 -7.12
C GLN A 150 -45.64 -12.66 -7.15
N VAL A 151 -44.56 -12.20 -7.81
CA VAL A 151 -44.09 -10.81 -7.70
C VAL A 151 -44.35 -9.95 -8.94
N THR A 152 -44.71 -10.53 -10.09
CA THR A 152 -44.97 -9.77 -11.32
C THR A 152 -46.05 -8.72 -11.12
N GLY A 153 -45.73 -7.45 -11.40
CA GLY A 153 -46.65 -6.32 -11.28
C GLY A 153 -46.99 -5.93 -9.83
N LYS A 154 -46.20 -6.37 -8.86
CA LYS A 154 -46.42 -6.12 -7.42
C LYS A 154 -45.30 -5.28 -6.80
N LEU A 155 -45.53 -4.84 -5.56
CA LEU A 155 -44.51 -4.27 -4.69
C LEU A 155 -44.08 -5.34 -3.68
N VAL A 156 -42.77 -5.50 -3.50
CA VAL A 156 -42.23 -6.52 -2.59
C VAL A 156 -41.80 -5.86 -1.28
N LEU A 157 -42.46 -6.22 -0.19
CA LEU A 157 -42.04 -5.89 1.18
C LEU A 157 -41.02 -6.92 1.65
N THR A 158 -39.86 -6.46 2.10
CA THR A 158 -38.74 -7.30 2.46
C THR A 158 -37.89 -6.69 3.56
N SER A 159 -37.26 -7.55 4.35
CA SER A 159 -36.22 -7.19 5.33
C SER A 159 -34.81 -7.31 4.74
N CYS A 160 -34.68 -7.81 3.50
CA CYS A 160 -33.41 -7.90 2.80
C CYS A 160 -32.97 -6.54 2.24
N SER A 161 -31.67 -6.25 2.30
CA SER A 161 -31.05 -5.08 1.71
C SER A 161 -29.79 -5.50 0.96
N GLY A 162 -29.83 -5.41 -0.37
CA GLY A 162 -28.68 -5.79 -1.21
C GLY A 162 -29.00 -5.70 -2.69
N VAL A 163 -28.00 -5.30 -3.49
CA VAL A 163 -28.16 -5.11 -4.94
C VAL A 163 -28.60 -6.39 -5.65
N GLU A 164 -28.07 -7.54 -5.24
CA GLU A 164 -28.35 -8.83 -5.88
C GLU A 164 -29.79 -9.27 -5.65
N PHE A 165 -30.27 -9.19 -4.39
CA PHE A 165 -31.65 -9.49 -4.03
C PHE A 165 -32.61 -8.58 -4.79
N ASN A 166 -32.38 -7.27 -4.74
CA ASN A 166 -33.25 -6.29 -5.36
C ASN A 166 -33.28 -6.46 -6.89
N GLN A 167 -32.13 -6.68 -7.52
CA GLN A 167 -32.06 -6.97 -8.95
C GLN A 167 -32.84 -8.23 -9.33
N ALA A 168 -32.74 -9.31 -8.54
CA ALA A 168 -33.46 -10.55 -8.82
C ALA A 168 -34.98 -10.36 -8.73
N VAL A 169 -35.45 -9.63 -7.70
CA VAL A 169 -36.87 -9.29 -7.52
C VAL A 169 -37.41 -8.49 -8.71
N MET A 170 -36.68 -7.46 -9.16
CA MET A 170 -37.13 -6.66 -10.30
C MET A 170 -37.09 -7.45 -11.62
N ARG A 171 -36.09 -8.31 -11.83
CA ARG A 171 -36.04 -9.24 -12.98
C ARG A 171 -37.22 -10.21 -13.00
N ALA A 172 -37.73 -10.60 -11.83
CA ALA A 172 -38.92 -11.43 -11.70
C ALA A 172 -40.24 -10.69 -11.99
N GLY A 173 -40.18 -9.37 -12.25
CA GLY A 173 -41.31 -8.57 -12.74
C GLY A 173 -41.94 -7.63 -11.70
N ALA A 174 -41.36 -7.49 -10.51
CA ALA A 174 -41.83 -6.53 -9.51
C ALA A 174 -41.66 -5.07 -10.01
N PHE A 175 -42.57 -4.19 -9.61
CA PHE A 175 -42.43 -2.75 -9.89
C PHE A 175 -41.42 -2.07 -8.98
N GLY A 176 -41.41 -2.48 -7.71
CA GLY A 176 -40.69 -1.77 -6.66
C GLY A 176 -40.47 -2.62 -5.41
N ILE A 177 -39.54 -2.18 -4.59
CA ILE A 177 -39.20 -2.80 -3.31
C ILE A 177 -39.53 -1.85 -2.16
N ILE A 178 -39.97 -2.41 -1.06
CA ILE A 178 -40.20 -1.70 0.19
C ILE A 178 -39.37 -2.43 1.23
N CYS A 179 -38.29 -1.80 1.69
CA CYS A 179 -37.40 -2.36 2.69
C CYS A 179 -37.87 -1.90 4.08
N ASP A 180 -38.11 -2.86 4.97
CA ASP A 180 -38.25 -2.63 6.41
C ASP A 180 -37.10 -3.26 7.20
N GLY A 181 -36.04 -3.65 6.48
CA GLY A 181 -34.82 -4.22 7.04
C GLY A 181 -34.03 -3.20 7.84
N ARG A 182 -33.17 -3.72 8.73
CA ARG A 182 -32.09 -2.95 9.36
C ARG A 182 -30.80 -3.72 9.25
N VAL A 183 -29.79 -3.11 8.65
CA VAL A 183 -28.43 -3.64 8.62
C VAL A 183 -27.71 -3.29 9.94
N GLY A 184 -27.96 -2.11 10.52
CA GLY A 184 -27.24 -1.60 11.69
C GLY A 184 -27.92 -1.75 13.06
N ARG A 185 -27.91 -2.93 13.70
CA ARG A 185 -28.30 -3.09 15.14
C ARG A 185 -27.14 -3.24 16.12
N ARG A 186 -25.89 -3.03 15.70
CA ARG A 186 -24.72 -3.57 16.44
C ARG A 186 -24.14 -2.68 17.55
N PHE A 187 -24.45 -1.39 17.62
CA PHE A 187 -23.64 -0.44 18.42
C PHE A 187 -24.40 0.47 19.41
N PHE A 188 -25.72 0.33 19.53
CA PHE A 188 -26.54 1.11 20.48
C PHE A 188 -26.74 0.38 21.81
N LYS A 189 -26.79 1.10 22.94
CA LYS A 189 -27.03 0.52 24.28
C LYS A 189 -28.48 0.10 24.53
N GLU A 190 -29.47 0.91 24.16
CA GLU A 190 -30.93 0.61 24.19
C GLU A 190 -31.72 1.47 23.19
N GLY A 191 -32.82 1.00 22.59
CA GLY A 191 -33.74 1.92 21.89
C GLY A 191 -34.74 1.32 20.93
N ASP A 192 -35.93 0.96 21.39
CA ASP A 192 -37.04 0.58 20.51
C ASP A 192 -37.45 1.71 19.56
N TYR A 193 -37.16 2.97 19.88
CA TYR A 193 -37.38 4.13 19.01
C TYR A 193 -36.61 4.02 17.68
N LEU A 194 -35.52 3.24 17.63
CA LEU A 194 -34.84 2.96 16.37
C LEU A 194 -35.83 2.31 15.41
N ASN A 195 -36.73 1.44 15.89
CA ASN A 195 -37.75 0.74 15.11
C ASN A 195 -38.78 1.64 14.41
N ASP A 196 -38.85 2.91 14.80
CA ASP A 196 -39.71 3.95 14.21
C ASP A 196 -39.00 4.78 13.13
N THR A 197 -37.73 4.51 12.85
CA THR A 197 -36.96 5.19 11.79
C THR A 197 -36.67 4.23 10.64
N ASN A 198 -36.59 4.70 9.42
CA ASN A 198 -36.18 3.92 8.26
C ASN A 198 -34.65 3.98 8.09
N GLU A 199 -34.07 3.07 7.31
CA GLU A 199 -32.63 3.02 7.02
C GLU A 199 -32.33 3.68 5.66
N TRP A 200 -31.22 4.39 5.58
CA TRP A 200 -30.69 4.91 4.32
C TRP A 200 -30.09 3.76 3.52
N HIS A 201 -30.47 3.64 2.25
CA HIS A 201 -29.96 2.58 1.39
C HIS A 201 -29.22 3.17 0.20
N ASN A 202 -27.90 3.16 0.26
CA ASN A 202 -27.02 3.36 -0.87
C ASN A 202 -26.75 2.00 -1.56
N TYR A 203 -26.59 2.04 -2.88
CA TYR A 203 -26.16 0.90 -3.70
C TYR A 203 -26.97 -0.40 -3.60
N THR A 204 -28.14 -0.40 -2.96
CA THR A 204 -29.07 -1.52 -2.95
C THR A 204 -29.92 -1.58 -4.21
N ILE A 205 -30.12 -0.46 -4.89
CA ILE A 205 -30.65 -0.40 -6.24
C ILE A 205 -29.45 -0.14 -7.16
N PRO A 206 -29.31 -0.85 -8.29
CA PRO A 206 -28.11 -0.77 -9.13
C PRO A 206 -27.74 0.66 -9.51
N PRO A 207 -26.53 1.15 -9.20
CA PRO A 207 -26.09 2.49 -9.60
C PRO A 207 -25.83 2.63 -11.11
N TRP A 208 -25.72 1.51 -11.83
CA TRP A 208 -25.44 1.46 -13.27
C TRP A 208 -26.69 1.33 -14.15
N ASP A 209 -26.50 1.39 -15.47
CA ASP A 209 -27.57 1.18 -16.44
C ASP A 209 -28.05 -0.29 -16.43
N ASP A 210 -29.25 -0.52 -15.90
CA ASP A 210 -29.92 -1.83 -15.91
C ASP A 210 -31.37 -1.66 -16.40
N PRO A 211 -31.78 -2.32 -17.50
CA PRO A 211 -33.14 -2.18 -18.03
C PRO A 211 -34.21 -2.75 -17.10
N THR A 212 -33.85 -3.67 -16.21
CA THR A 212 -34.77 -4.32 -15.27
C THR A 212 -34.89 -3.57 -13.94
N LYS A 213 -34.20 -2.45 -13.78
CA LYS A 213 -34.22 -1.64 -12.57
C LYS A 213 -35.59 -1.01 -12.31
N GLY A 214 -36.08 -1.13 -11.08
CA GLY A 214 -37.28 -0.45 -10.58
C GLY A 214 -36.96 0.67 -9.61
N PHE A 215 -37.88 0.92 -8.66
CA PHE A 215 -37.71 1.87 -7.57
C PHE A 215 -37.73 1.16 -6.21
N GLY A 216 -37.26 1.83 -5.16
CA GLY A 216 -37.25 1.30 -3.80
C GLY A 216 -37.59 2.35 -2.76
N PHE A 217 -38.38 1.97 -1.77
CA PHE A 217 -38.67 2.79 -0.58
C PHE A 217 -38.15 2.10 0.67
N SER A 218 -37.73 2.90 1.64
CA SER A 218 -37.34 2.46 2.98
C SER A 218 -38.40 2.95 3.96
N ILE A 219 -38.90 2.03 4.79
CA ILE A 219 -39.86 2.31 5.86
C ILE A 219 -39.33 1.79 7.19
N SER A 220 -39.92 2.25 8.28
CA SER A 220 -39.54 1.77 9.60
C SER A 220 -39.98 0.31 9.80
N PRO A 221 -39.20 -0.55 10.48
CA PRO A 221 -39.65 -1.87 10.91
C PRO A 221 -41.00 -1.93 11.59
N HIS A 222 -41.42 -0.94 12.37
CA HIS A 222 -42.78 -0.93 12.91
C HIS A 222 -43.84 -0.80 11.81
N GLN A 223 -43.66 0.10 10.84
CA GLN A 223 -44.55 0.18 9.67
C GLN A 223 -44.51 -1.13 8.86
N GLY A 224 -43.33 -1.71 8.65
CA GLY A 224 -43.17 -2.98 7.96
C GLY A 224 -43.88 -4.15 8.65
N GLN A 225 -43.75 -4.27 9.97
CA GLN A 225 -44.48 -5.26 10.79
C GLN A 225 -46.00 -5.09 10.67
N GLN A 226 -46.50 -3.85 10.66
CA GLN A 226 -47.94 -3.58 10.48
C GLN A 226 -48.43 -4.05 9.10
N LEU A 227 -47.69 -3.77 8.03
CA LEU A 227 -48.02 -4.23 6.68
C LEU A 227 -47.97 -5.76 6.59
N ARG A 228 -46.93 -6.39 7.16
CA ARG A 228 -46.79 -7.86 7.22
C ARG A 228 -47.96 -8.52 7.93
N ALA A 229 -48.35 -8.02 9.09
CA ALA A 229 -49.48 -8.56 9.85
C ALA A 229 -50.77 -8.53 9.02
N ARG A 230 -51.02 -7.45 8.30
CA ARG A 230 -52.20 -7.30 7.42
C ARG A 230 -52.18 -8.29 6.26
N VAL A 231 -51.07 -8.39 5.54
CA VAL A 231 -50.90 -9.39 4.45
C VAL A 231 -51.08 -10.81 4.98
N GLN A 232 -50.54 -11.14 6.16
CA GLN A 232 -50.70 -12.45 6.80
C GLN A 232 -52.15 -12.78 7.18
N THR A 233 -52.96 -11.78 7.52
CA THR A 233 -54.40 -11.97 7.78
C THR A 233 -55.25 -12.16 6.52
N GLY A 234 -54.63 -12.10 5.33
CA GLY A 234 -55.30 -12.25 4.04
C GLY A 234 -55.83 -10.95 3.43
N GLU A 235 -55.47 -9.79 4.00
CA GLU A 235 -55.82 -8.48 3.43
C GLU A 235 -55.02 -8.21 2.15
N THR A 236 -55.71 -7.81 1.07
CA THR A 236 -55.06 -7.34 -0.17
C THR A 236 -54.58 -5.91 0.00
N VAL A 237 -53.40 -5.74 0.60
CA VAL A 237 -52.78 -4.43 0.78
C VAL A 237 -52.35 -3.85 -0.57
N ARG A 238 -52.72 -2.59 -0.85
CA ARG A 238 -52.31 -1.86 -2.05
C ARG A 238 -51.64 -0.55 -1.67
N LEU A 239 -50.46 -0.31 -2.25
CA LEU A 239 -49.75 0.94 -2.06
C LEU A 239 -49.63 1.70 -3.38
N HIS A 240 -49.64 3.01 -3.27
CA HIS A 240 -49.43 3.94 -4.36
C HIS A 240 -48.06 4.59 -4.21
N ALA A 241 -47.18 4.36 -5.18
CA ALA A 241 -45.83 4.90 -5.25
C ALA A 241 -45.73 5.96 -6.35
N LEU A 242 -45.21 7.13 -6.01
CA LEU A 242 -44.87 8.20 -6.95
C LEU A 242 -43.40 8.51 -6.79
N VAL A 243 -42.60 8.38 -7.86
CA VAL A 243 -41.16 8.65 -7.83
C VAL A 243 -40.81 9.56 -9.00
N LYS A 244 -40.29 10.75 -8.72
CA LYS A 244 -39.81 11.70 -9.71
C LYS A 244 -38.30 11.87 -9.57
N THR A 245 -37.58 11.10 -10.38
CA THR A 245 -36.12 11.11 -10.41
C THR A 245 -35.62 11.31 -11.83
N ARG A 246 -34.46 11.95 -11.97
CA ARG A 246 -33.81 12.21 -13.25
C ARG A 246 -32.48 11.47 -13.30
N HIS A 247 -32.30 10.64 -14.32
CA HIS A 247 -31.07 9.91 -14.59
C HIS A 247 -30.43 10.47 -15.85
N TYR A 248 -29.14 10.80 -15.80
CA TYR A 248 -28.41 11.41 -16.91
C TYR A 248 -26.93 11.06 -16.85
N ASP A 249 -26.22 11.24 -17.96
CA ASP A 249 -24.77 11.12 -17.97
C ASP A 249 -24.19 12.41 -17.37
N GLY A 250 -23.42 12.29 -16.28
CA GLY A 250 -22.85 13.42 -15.55
C GLY A 250 -21.39 13.23 -15.20
N MET A 251 -20.90 14.07 -14.28
CA MET A 251 -19.55 13.99 -13.73
C MET A 251 -19.61 13.90 -12.20
N LEU A 252 -18.73 13.07 -11.63
CA LEU A 252 -18.51 12.91 -10.20
C LEU A 252 -17.23 13.66 -9.81
N PRO A 253 -17.34 14.73 -9.03
CA PRO A 253 -16.17 15.48 -8.59
C PRO A 253 -15.50 14.80 -7.39
N VAL A 254 -14.17 14.82 -7.41
CA VAL A 254 -13.29 14.62 -6.26
C VAL A 254 -12.76 15.99 -5.86
N VAL A 255 -12.93 16.35 -4.59
CA VAL A 255 -12.44 17.64 -4.08
C VAL A 255 -11.01 17.48 -3.60
N SER A 256 -10.08 18.28 -4.13
CA SER A 256 -8.69 18.31 -3.69
C SER A 256 -8.26 19.72 -3.32
N GLY A 257 -7.42 19.84 -2.29
CA GLY A 257 -6.73 21.07 -1.93
C GLY A 257 -5.44 20.76 -1.17
N ARG A 258 -4.47 21.67 -1.21
CA ARG A 258 -3.11 21.41 -0.70
C ARG A 258 -2.56 22.54 0.16
N LEU A 259 -1.94 22.18 1.28
CA LEU A 259 -0.89 22.98 1.91
C LEU A 259 0.47 22.59 1.31
N PRO A 260 1.16 23.52 0.63
CA PRO A 260 2.39 23.19 -0.09
C PRO A 260 3.56 22.94 0.87
N GLY A 261 4.48 22.09 0.44
CA GLY A 261 5.76 21.86 1.12
C GLY A 261 6.93 22.18 0.19
N LEU A 262 8.13 22.27 0.77
CA LEU A 262 9.36 22.58 0.04
C LEU A 262 9.82 21.44 -0.89
N LEU A 263 9.52 20.20 -0.51
CA LEU A 263 9.80 18.99 -1.28
C LEU A 263 8.61 18.62 -2.17
N PRO A 264 8.85 17.88 -3.27
CA PRO A 264 7.77 17.36 -4.11
C PRO A 264 6.87 16.34 -3.39
N GLU A 265 7.33 15.74 -2.29
CA GLU A 265 6.59 14.70 -1.56
C GLU A 265 5.41 15.30 -0.78
N GLU A 266 4.33 14.52 -0.69
CA GLU A 266 3.11 14.88 0.02
C GLU A 266 2.64 13.73 0.92
N ILE A 267 1.88 14.07 1.96
CA ILE A 267 0.97 13.13 2.62
C ILE A 267 -0.48 13.48 2.28
N VAL A 268 -1.37 12.49 2.36
CA VAL A 268 -2.80 12.69 2.11
C VAL A 268 -3.62 12.53 3.40
N ILE A 269 -4.55 13.45 3.64
CA ILE A 269 -5.66 13.25 4.58
C ILE A 269 -6.92 13.06 3.74
N THR A 270 -7.63 11.96 3.97
CA THR A 270 -8.70 11.51 3.08
C THR A 270 -9.91 10.94 3.84
N GLY A 271 -11.03 10.88 3.12
CA GLY A 271 -12.31 10.28 3.50
C GLY A 271 -13.36 10.62 2.42
N HIS A 272 -14.48 9.94 2.40
CA HIS A 272 -15.59 10.26 1.50
C HIS A 272 -16.37 11.51 1.95
N TYR A 273 -17.12 12.16 1.04
CA TYR A 273 -17.91 13.38 1.33
C TYR A 273 -19.41 13.29 0.94
N ASP A 274 -19.87 12.18 0.36
CA ASP A 274 -21.17 12.08 -0.32
C ASP A 274 -22.33 11.39 0.43
N GLU A 275 -22.14 10.89 1.65
CA GLU A 275 -23.18 10.13 2.39
C GLU A 275 -24.17 11.01 3.17
N PHE A 276 -25.31 10.42 3.58
CA PHE A 276 -26.46 11.13 4.15
C PHE A 276 -26.16 11.84 5.48
N GLY A 277 -25.28 11.31 6.33
CA GLY A 277 -25.15 11.64 7.75
C GLY A 277 -24.30 12.88 8.09
N ALA A 278 -24.53 13.40 9.29
CA ALA A 278 -23.72 14.48 9.85
C ALA A 278 -22.37 13.95 10.40
N ASP A 279 -22.39 12.76 11.00
CA ASP A 279 -21.18 12.07 11.42
C ASP A 279 -20.57 11.35 10.21
N ASP A 280 -21.36 10.51 9.55
CA ASP A 280 -21.00 9.82 8.32
C ASP A 280 -21.57 10.55 7.08
N ASN A 281 -20.89 11.53 6.49
CA ASN A 281 -19.43 11.76 6.57
C ASN A 281 -18.99 13.22 6.76
N CYS A 282 -19.92 14.11 7.12
CA CYS A 282 -19.58 15.53 7.21
C CYS A 282 -18.49 15.81 8.26
N SER A 283 -18.40 14.95 9.29
CA SER A 283 -17.44 15.09 10.37
C SER A 283 -15.98 14.99 9.91
N GLN A 284 -15.62 14.03 9.04
CA GLN A 284 -14.25 13.89 8.55
C GLN A 284 -13.83 15.05 7.65
N VAL A 285 -14.73 15.58 6.83
CA VAL A 285 -14.44 16.74 5.97
C VAL A 285 -14.13 17.96 6.84
N ALA A 286 -14.95 18.21 7.86
CA ALA A 286 -14.75 19.33 8.78
C ALA A 286 -13.46 19.17 9.62
N VAL A 287 -13.18 17.96 10.13
CA VAL A 287 -11.97 17.66 10.90
C VAL A 287 -10.70 17.82 10.05
N GLY A 288 -10.70 17.30 8.82
CA GLY A 288 -9.58 17.46 7.90
C GLY A 288 -9.32 18.93 7.56
N LEU A 289 -10.38 19.70 7.28
CA LEU A 289 -10.27 21.13 7.00
C LEU A 289 -9.73 21.92 8.20
N GLU A 290 -10.24 21.67 9.40
CA GLU A 290 -9.80 22.34 10.62
C GLU A 290 -8.36 21.99 10.98
N ALA A 291 -7.96 20.73 10.79
CA ALA A 291 -6.58 20.30 11.02
C ALA A 291 -5.58 21.06 10.14
N LEU A 292 -5.86 21.21 8.84
CA LEU A 292 -4.98 21.98 7.94
C LEU A 292 -5.03 23.47 8.25
N ARG A 293 -6.20 24.02 8.61
CA ARG A 293 -6.30 25.41 9.04
C ARG A 293 -5.41 25.69 10.26
N ALA A 294 -5.41 24.80 11.24
CA ALA A 294 -4.56 24.90 12.42
C ALA A 294 -3.07 24.82 12.06
N ILE A 295 -2.67 23.85 11.23
CA ILE A 295 -1.28 23.73 10.76
C ILE A 295 -0.83 25.00 10.01
N GLY A 296 -1.65 25.49 9.08
CA GLY A 296 -1.36 26.72 8.34
C GLY A 296 -1.19 27.93 9.25
N ALA A 297 -2.08 28.10 10.23
CA ALA A 297 -1.99 29.18 11.21
C ALA A 297 -0.74 29.08 12.10
N MET A 298 -0.35 27.89 12.53
CA MET A 298 0.89 27.69 13.29
C MET A 298 2.15 28.04 12.47
N VAL A 299 2.15 27.73 11.17
CA VAL A 299 3.24 28.12 10.26
C VAL A 299 3.28 29.65 10.10
N GLU A 300 2.14 30.28 9.89
CA GLU A 300 2.04 31.76 9.78
C GLU A 300 2.47 32.47 11.08
N ALA A 301 2.15 31.90 12.24
CA ALA A 301 2.55 32.40 13.54
C ALA A 301 4.04 32.17 13.87
N GLY A 302 4.75 31.37 13.07
CA GLY A 302 6.15 30.98 13.32
C GLY A 302 6.32 29.97 14.45
N GLU A 303 5.24 29.35 14.93
CA GLU A 303 5.24 28.28 15.92
C GLU A 303 5.59 26.91 15.29
N MET A 304 5.42 26.80 13.97
CA MET A 304 5.85 25.67 13.17
C MET A 304 6.73 26.16 12.00
N PRO A 305 7.85 25.51 11.69
CA PRO A 305 8.65 25.87 10.53
C PRO A 305 7.89 25.61 9.22
N PRO A 306 8.30 26.21 8.09
CA PRO A 306 7.74 25.88 6.78
C PRO A 306 7.72 24.37 6.54
N LEU A 307 6.62 23.88 5.94
CA LEU A 307 6.42 22.45 5.75
C LEU A 307 7.48 21.88 4.80
N GLN A 308 8.18 20.82 5.21
CA GLN A 308 9.13 20.17 4.31
C GLN A 308 8.40 19.39 3.23
N ARG A 309 7.31 18.69 3.59
CA ARG A 309 6.45 17.93 2.69
C ARG A 309 5.07 18.56 2.63
N GLY A 310 4.36 18.42 1.51
CA GLY A 310 3.00 18.94 1.39
C GLY A 310 1.97 18.10 2.15
N ILE A 311 0.82 18.70 2.46
CA ILE A 311 -0.37 17.98 2.94
C ILE A 311 -1.48 18.21 1.92
N ARG A 312 -2.06 17.12 1.41
CA ARG A 312 -3.22 17.16 0.49
C ARG A 312 -4.47 16.70 1.22
N LEU A 313 -5.52 17.53 1.23
CA LEU A 313 -6.87 17.05 1.47
C LEU A 313 -7.44 16.52 0.16
N LEU A 314 -8.08 15.36 0.26
CA LEU A 314 -8.64 14.69 -0.87
C LEU A 314 -9.92 13.97 -0.45
N PHE A 315 -11.04 14.42 -0.97
CA PHE A 315 -12.36 13.88 -0.63
C PHE A 315 -13.10 13.47 -1.91
N PRO A 316 -13.04 12.18 -2.28
CA PRO A 316 -13.81 11.64 -3.39
C PRO A 316 -15.12 11.01 -2.91
N MET A 317 -15.92 10.50 -3.85
CA MET A 317 -17.05 9.62 -3.55
C MET A 317 -16.55 8.28 -2.98
N GLU A 318 -17.23 7.74 -1.97
CA GLU A 318 -16.89 6.48 -1.28
C GLU A 318 -16.61 5.34 -2.27
N VAL A 319 -15.41 4.74 -2.13
CA VAL A 319 -14.80 3.66 -2.94
C VAL A 319 -14.66 3.90 -4.46
N ARG A 320 -15.72 4.31 -5.17
CA ARG A 320 -15.73 4.49 -6.64
C ARG A 320 -14.96 5.72 -7.09
N GLY A 321 -15.12 6.83 -6.38
CA GLY A 321 -14.34 8.04 -6.65
C GLY A 321 -12.85 7.81 -6.43
N PHE A 322 -12.49 7.04 -5.41
CA PHE A 322 -11.13 6.57 -5.17
C PHE A 322 -10.57 5.72 -6.32
N ASN A 323 -11.32 4.69 -6.74
CA ASN A 323 -10.89 3.82 -7.83
C ASN A 323 -10.72 4.57 -9.15
N ALA A 324 -11.57 5.57 -9.43
CA ALA A 324 -11.42 6.44 -10.60
C ALA A 324 -10.17 7.33 -10.49
N LEU A 325 -9.97 7.98 -9.34
CA LEU A 325 -8.86 8.91 -9.10
C LEU A 325 -7.50 8.25 -9.31
N VAL A 326 -7.30 7.05 -8.73
CA VAL A 326 -5.99 6.40 -8.74
C VAL A 326 -5.53 5.91 -10.12
N GLN A 327 -6.44 5.93 -11.11
CA GLN A 327 -6.07 5.67 -12.50
C GLN A 327 -5.23 6.80 -13.10
N ASN A 328 -5.24 7.99 -12.52
CA ASN A 328 -4.35 9.09 -12.91
C ASN A 328 -3.10 9.10 -12.02
N PRO A 329 -1.92 8.67 -12.53
CA PRO A 329 -0.69 8.67 -11.75
C PRO A 329 -0.25 10.06 -11.33
N GLU A 330 -0.64 11.11 -12.05
CA GLU A 330 -0.25 12.48 -11.73
C GLU A 330 -0.83 12.96 -10.39
N GLU A 331 -2.02 12.48 -10.02
CA GLU A 331 -2.67 12.82 -8.73
C GLU A 331 -2.08 12.04 -7.55
N THR A 332 -1.31 10.98 -7.80
CA THR A 332 -0.85 10.03 -6.77
C THR A 332 0.67 9.93 -6.66
N LYS A 333 1.44 10.33 -7.68
CA LYS A 333 2.89 10.11 -7.77
C LYS A 333 3.72 10.75 -6.64
N HIS A 334 3.17 11.75 -5.98
CA HIS A 334 3.84 12.49 -4.91
C HIS A 334 3.41 12.04 -3.50
N ILE A 335 2.32 11.28 -3.39
CA ILE A 335 1.79 10.81 -2.11
C ILE A 335 2.68 9.67 -1.60
N ARG A 336 3.18 9.79 -0.37
CA ARG A 336 4.08 8.80 0.26
C ARG A 336 3.51 8.14 1.50
N LEU A 337 2.58 8.80 2.18
CA LEU A 337 1.87 8.33 3.36
C LEU A 337 0.49 8.99 3.39
N GLY A 338 -0.48 8.38 4.07
CA GLY A 338 -1.79 8.98 4.28
C GLY A 338 -2.34 8.78 5.68
N LEU A 339 -3.52 9.35 5.88
CA LEU A 339 -4.43 9.10 6.98
C LEU A 339 -5.86 9.16 6.43
N ASN A 340 -6.58 8.06 6.54
CA ASN A 340 -8.02 8.08 6.33
C ASN A 340 -8.73 8.40 7.64
N ILE A 341 -9.66 9.34 7.61
CA ILE A 341 -10.55 9.68 8.72
C ILE A 341 -11.99 9.47 8.27
N ASP A 342 -12.76 8.74 9.07
CA ASP A 342 -14.15 8.43 8.75
C ASP A 342 -14.98 8.40 10.03
N THR A 343 -16.15 9.06 10.05
CA THR A 343 -17.09 9.05 11.17
C THR A 343 -16.39 9.37 12.51
N VAL A 344 -15.95 10.62 12.65
CA VAL A 344 -15.06 11.09 13.73
C VAL A 344 -15.76 12.02 14.73
N GLY A 345 -17.09 12.13 14.68
CA GLY A 345 -17.93 12.93 15.57
C GLY A 345 -18.69 12.14 16.64
N THR A 346 -18.63 10.80 16.63
CA THR A 346 -19.44 9.94 17.52
C THR A 346 -19.17 10.16 19.02
N ASP A 347 -20.22 10.35 19.84
CA ASP A 347 -20.07 10.34 21.32
C ASP A 347 -20.00 8.91 21.88
N GLN A 348 -18.81 8.50 22.31
CA GLN A 348 -18.58 7.20 22.95
C GLN A 348 -19.29 7.01 24.31
N ASN A 349 -19.92 8.04 24.87
CA ASN A 349 -20.77 7.89 26.06
C ASN A 349 -22.10 7.22 25.71
N GLU A 350 -22.67 7.57 24.55
CA GLU A 350 -24.02 7.15 24.13
C GLU A 350 -24.01 5.79 23.42
N VAL A 351 -22.85 5.40 22.87
CA VAL A 351 -22.70 4.17 22.09
C VAL A 351 -21.79 3.14 22.79
N THR A 352 -21.87 1.88 22.37
CA THR A 352 -20.88 0.85 22.76
C THR A 352 -19.65 0.85 21.85
N SER A 353 -19.68 1.65 20.78
CA SER A 353 -18.60 1.81 19.83
C SER A 353 -17.34 2.43 20.46
N THR A 354 -16.22 2.25 19.75
CA THR A 354 -14.88 2.68 20.12
C THR A 354 -14.18 3.19 18.87
N CYS A 355 -13.25 4.13 19.01
CA CYS A 355 -12.36 4.53 17.91
C CYS A 355 -11.61 3.30 17.40
N THR A 356 -11.63 3.04 16.10
CA THR A 356 -10.96 1.90 15.49
C THR A 356 -9.81 2.41 14.63
N LEU A 357 -8.59 1.97 14.95
CA LEU A 357 -7.43 2.11 14.07
C LEU A 357 -7.32 0.86 13.20
N THR A 358 -7.42 1.05 11.88
CA THR A 358 -7.19 0.01 10.88
C THR A 358 -5.79 0.17 10.30
N ASP A 359 -5.02 -0.91 10.32
CA ASP A 359 -3.68 -0.96 9.72
C ASP A 359 -3.73 -0.83 8.18
N SER A 360 -2.62 -0.42 7.56
CA SER A 360 -2.46 -0.55 6.09
C SER A 360 -2.38 -2.03 5.69
N PHE A 361 -2.66 -2.34 4.43
CA PHE A 361 -2.56 -3.70 3.89
C PHE A 361 -1.20 -4.34 4.21
N ALA A 362 -1.19 -5.65 4.50
CA ALA A 362 0.01 -6.38 4.89
C ALA A 362 1.14 -6.34 3.86
N ALA A 363 0.86 -5.95 2.61
CA ALA A 363 1.87 -5.72 1.58
C ALA A 363 2.71 -4.45 1.81
N LEU A 364 2.18 -3.48 2.58
CA LEU A 364 2.71 -2.14 2.74
C LEU A 364 2.54 -1.61 4.19
N PRO A 365 3.04 -2.31 5.22
CA PRO A 365 2.96 -1.83 6.60
C PRO A 365 3.84 -0.58 6.81
N SER A 366 3.42 0.32 7.69
CA SER A 366 4.13 1.59 7.93
C SER A 366 4.32 1.92 9.42
N PHE A 367 5.18 2.90 9.70
CA PHE A 367 5.29 3.51 11.01
C PHE A 367 4.09 4.41 11.34
N GLY A 368 3.32 4.84 10.33
CA GLY A 368 2.18 5.74 10.50
C GLY A 368 1.13 5.15 11.46
N GLU A 369 0.93 3.83 11.41
CA GLU A 369 0.07 3.09 12.34
C GLU A 369 0.54 3.23 13.79
N GLU A 370 1.86 3.18 14.04
CA GLU A 370 2.40 3.25 15.40
C GLU A 370 2.34 4.67 15.95
N LEU A 371 2.56 5.68 15.11
CA LEU A 371 2.37 7.08 15.48
C LEU A 371 0.89 7.36 15.82
N LEU A 372 -0.06 6.83 15.03
CA LEU A 372 -1.48 6.97 15.34
C LEU A 372 -1.87 6.24 16.62
N ALA A 373 -1.36 5.02 16.84
CA ALA A 373 -1.60 4.28 18.09
C ALA A 373 -1.12 5.08 19.31
N GLU A 374 0.07 5.67 19.24
CA GLU A 374 0.63 6.53 20.29
C GLU A 374 -0.25 7.78 20.54
N LEU A 375 -0.70 8.46 19.48
CA LEU A 375 -1.60 9.61 19.61
C LEU A 375 -2.96 9.23 20.20
N LEU A 376 -3.54 8.09 19.81
CA LEU A 376 -4.80 7.59 20.35
C LEU A 376 -4.68 7.17 21.82
N GLU A 377 -3.57 6.56 22.21
CA GLU A 377 -3.27 6.24 23.61
C GLU A 377 -3.12 7.52 24.44
N ARG A 378 -2.53 8.58 23.86
CA ARG A 378 -2.47 9.89 24.50
C ARG A 378 -3.85 10.49 24.70
N VAL A 379 -4.75 10.41 23.71
CA VAL A 379 -6.17 10.81 23.90
C VAL A 379 -6.81 9.98 25.01
N ALA A 380 -6.57 8.66 25.06
CA ALA A 380 -7.13 7.79 26.10
C ALA A 380 -6.66 8.18 27.52
N GLY A 381 -5.43 8.68 27.66
CA GLY A 381 -4.89 9.18 28.91
C GLY A 381 -5.43 10.57 29.32
N GLU A 382 -5.76 11.43 28.35
CA GLU A 382 -6.21 12.81 28.58
C GLU A 382 -7.74 12.98 28.63
N THR A 383 -8.48 12.14 27.88
CA THR A 383 -9.94 12.22 27.73
C THR A 383 -10.63 11.05 28.42
N PRO A 384 -11.41 11.30 29.49
CA PRO A 384 -12.18 10.26 30.16
C PRO A 384 -13.11 9.52 29.21
N LEU A 385 -13.19 8.20 29.38
CA LEU A 385 -14.07 7.28 28.63
C LEU A 385 -13.75 7.14 27.13
N PHE A 386 -12.72 7.81 26.61
CA PHE A 386 -12.21 7.52 25.28
C PHE A 386 -11.64 6.10 25.27
N ARG A 387 -12.12 5.31 24.31
CA ARG A 387 -11.74 3.92 24.09
C ARG A 387 -11.37 3.77 22.64
N TRP A 388 -10.28 3.06 22.40
CA TRP A 388 -9.86 2.71 21.05
C TRP A 388 -9.44 1.25 20.95
N LYS A 389 -9.45 0.72 19.73
CA LYS A 389 -8.98 -0.62 19.39
C LYS A 389 -8.23 -0.59 18.06
N ARG A 390 -7.36 -1.59 17.84
CA ARG A 390 -6.64 -1.80 16.59
C ARG A 390 -7.16 -3.05 15.87
N VAL A 391 -7.34 -2.97 14.56
CA VAL A 391 -7.75 -4.09 13.70
C VAL A 391 -6.87 -4.19 12.45
N ALA A 392 -6.89 -5.35 11.81
CA ALA A 392 -6.19 -5.57 10.54
C ALA A 392 -6.82 -4.73 9.42
N ALA A 393 -6.06 -4.55 8.33
CA ALA A 393 -6.48 -3.79 7.16
C ALA A 393 -7.84 -4.22 6.61
N ASP A 394 -8.66 -3.23 6.27
CA ASP A 394 -9.94 -3.38 5.60
C ASP A 394 -9.98 -2.55 4.31
N VAL A 395 -10.93 -2.84 3.43
CA VAL A 395 -11.21 -2.02 2.25
C VAL A 395 -12.17 -0.91 2.63
N ILE A 396 -11.64 0.29 2.74
CA ILE A 396 -12.39 1.54 2.92
C ILE A 396 -11.75 2.60 2.01
N ASP A 397 -11.74 3.86 2.41
CA ASP A 397 -11.18 4.98 1.66
C ASP A 397 -9.63 5.06 1.67
N ASN A 398 -8.96 3.91 1.86
CA ASN A 398 -7.52 3.76 2.02
C ASN A 398 -6.81 3.22 0.77
N VAL A 399 -7.37 3.47 -0.41
CA VAL A 399 -6.90 2.94 -1.71
C VAL A 399 -5.41 3.21 -2.00
N PHE A 400 -4.84 4.29 -1.44
CA PHE A 400 -3.43 4.65 -1.62
C PHE A 400 -2.46 3.61 -1.04
N SER A 401 -2.94 2.80 -0.09
CA SER A 401 -2.22 1.66 0.49
C SER A 401 -2.00 0.52 -0.52
N GLU A 402 -2.59 0.59 -1.71
CA GLU A 402 -2.37 -0.41 -2.74
C GLU A 402 -0.94 -0.29 -3.33
N PRO A 403 -0.21 -1.40 -3.55
CA PRO A 403 1.23 -1.33 -3.83
C PRO A 403 1.68 -0.69 -5.15
N LEU A 404 0.81 -0.49 -6.15
CA LEU A 404 1.19 0.23 -7.39
C LEU A 404 1.15 1.77 -7.23
N ILE A 405 0.59 2.27 -6.12
CA ILE A 405 0.73 3.63 -5.60
C ILE A 405 1.84 3.66 -4.55
N GLY A 406 1.73 2.78 -3.53
CA GLY A 406 2.78 2.62 -2.52
C GLY A 406 2.77 3.70 -1.43
N ALA A 407 1.59 4.17 -1.02
CA ALA A 407 1.43 5.15 0.07
C ALA A 407 0.54 4.58 1.20
N PRO A 408 1.14 4.00 2.26
CA PRO A 408 0.40 3.44 3.39
C PRO A 408 -0.54 4.49 3.98
N THR A 409 -1.80 4.13 4.13
CA THR A 409 -2.87 5.03 4.57
C THR A 409 -3.68 4.30 5.64
N PRO A 410 -3.20 4.26 6.90
CA PRO A 410 -3.98 3.76 8.01
C PRO A 410 -5.23 4.61 8.22
N CYS A 411 -6.21 4.03 8.90
CA CYS A 411 -7.54 4.64 9.03
C CYS A 411 -7.93 4.75 10.50
N ILE A 412 -8.52 5.88 10.88
CA ILE A 412 -9.22 6.01 12.16
C ILE A 412 -10.70 6.28 11.91
N TYR A 413 -11.57 5.53 12.59
CA TYR A 413 -13.00 5.72 12.45
C TYR A 413 -13.82 5.23 13.64
N HIS A 414 -15.05 5.70 13.77
CA HIS A 414 -16.04 5.19 14.72
C HIS A 414 -17.21 4.55 13.97
N TYR A 415 -17.86 3.58 14.61
CA TYR A 415 -19.23 3.26 14.21
C TYR A 415 -20.20 4.09 15.04
N SER A 416 -21.02 4.90 14.39
CA SER A 416 -22.11 5.58 15.06
C SER A 416 -23.31 4.66 15.25
N ALA A 417 -24.01 4.89 16.35
CA ALA A 417 -25.32 4.32 16.66
C ALA A 417 -26.39 4.65 15.61
N THR A 418 -26.25 5.81 14.98
CA THR A 418 -27.20 6.38 14.03
C THR A 418 -26.69 6.28 12.59
N HIS A 419 -25.59 5.56 12.36
CA HIS A 419 -25.03 5.35 11.04
C HIS A 419 -26.11 4.88 10.07
N HIS A 420 -26.21 5.58 8.94
CA HIS A 420 -27.21 5.37 7.89
C HIS A 420 -28.67 5.49 8.37
N LEU A 421 -28.93 6.19 9.47
CA LEU A 421 -30.28 6.51 9.94
C LEU A 421 -30.56 8.01 9.82
N PRO A 422 -31.83 8.42 9.67
CA PRO A 422 -32.22 9.85 9.68
C PRO A 422 -31.93 10.55 11.02
N LEU A 423 -31.47 9.81 12.02
CA LEU A 423 -31.05 10.32 13.32
C LEU A 423 -29.60 10.82 13.32
N ASP A 424 -28.79 10.50 12.31
CA ASP A 424 -27.44 11.05 12.17
C ASP A 424 -27.53 12.51 11.72
N THR A 425 -27.55 13.38 12.71
CA THR A 425 -27.92 14.80 12.59
C THR A 425 -26.91 15.67 13.34
N PRO A 426 -26.70 16.94 12.92
CA PRO A 426 -25.66 17.78 13.50
C PRO A 426 -25.73 17.97 15.03
N ASP A 427 -26.92 17.90 15.63
CA ASP A 427 -27.12 18.01 17.08
C ASP A 427 -26.57 16.83 17.88
N ARG A 428 -26.29 15.69 17.22
CA ARG A 428 -25.69 14.50 17.86
C ARG A 428 -24.16 14.47 17.80
N ILE A 429 -23.54 15.45 17.14
CA ILE A 429 -22.09 15.48 16.97
C ILE A 429 -21.40 15.91 18.26
N CYS A 430 -20.50 15.06 18.76
CA CYS A 430 -19.78 15.29 19.99
C CYS A 430 -18.62 16.28 19.77
N GLY A 431 -18.77 17.51 20.25
CA GLY A 431 -17.72 18.53 20.15
C GLY A 431 -16.38 18.11 20.80
N ARG A 432 -16.43 17.32 21.87
CA ARG A 432 -15.23 16.73 22.49
C ARG A 432 -14.51 15.78 21.53
N MET A 433 -15.27 14.92 20.83
CA MET A 433 -14.69 13.98 19.87
C MET A 433 -14.10 14.71 18.66
N LEU A 434 -14.80 15.70 18.11
CA LEU A 434 -14.28 16.52 17.01
C LEU A 434 -12.95 17.18 17.39
N ARG A 435 -12.86 17.77 18.59
CA ARG A 435 -11.61 18.37 19.09
C ARG A 435 -10.49 17.35 19.16
N ASP A 436 -10.74 16.19 19.76
CA ASP A 436 -9.70 15.18 19.99
C ASP A 436 -9.24 14.56 18.66
N MET A 437 -10.15 14.27 17.74
CA MET A 437 -9.82 13.75 16.41
C MET A 437 -9.11 14.79 15.53
N ALA A 438 -9.52 16.06 15.56
CA ALA A 438 -8.79 17.12 14.88
C ALA A 438 -7.38 17.33 15.43
N ARG A 439 -7.20 17.19 16.75
CA ARG A 439 -5.87 17.24 17.38
C ARG A 439 -4.99 16.08 16.95
N VAL A 440 -5.53 14.86 16.90
CA VAL A 440 -4.82 13.67 16.37
C VAL A 440 -4.43 13.88 14.91
N THR A 441 -5.38 14.26 14.05
CA THR A 441 -5.14 14.48 12.61
C THR A 441 -4.09 15.56 12.36
N ALA A 442 -4.20 16.71 13.03
CA ALA A 442 -3.24 17.80 12.86
C ALA A 442 -1.85 17.46 13.43
N THR A 443 -1.78 16.79 14.59
CA THR A 443 -0.49 16.40 15.17
C THR A 443 0.19 15.33 14.32
N TYR A 444 -0.54 14.32 13.85
CA TYR A 444 -0.02 13.30 12.94
C TYR A 444 0.54 13.93 11.66
N ALA A 445 -0.27 14.75 10.99
CA ALA A 445 0.12 15.37 9.74
C ALA A 445 1.30 16.33 9.92
N GLY A 446 1.21 17.25 10.89
CA GLY A 446 2.26 18.22 11.19
C GLY A 446 3.58 17.56 11.59
N PHE A 447 3.52 16.48 12.37
CA PHE A 447 4.71 15.73 12.76
C PHE A 447 5.39 15.10 11.55
N VAL A 448 4.65 14.37 10.73
CA VAL A 448 5.21 13.62 9.59
C VAL A 448 5.80 14.56 8.53
N VAL A 449 5.13 15.68 8.22
CA VAL A 449 5.58 16.56 7.14
C VAL A 449 6.84 17.35 7.47
N ASN A 450 7.18 17.49 8.76
CA ASN A 450 8.40 18.17 9.22
C ASN A 450 9.40 17.22 9.89
N ALA A 451 9.07 15.93 10.05
CA ALA A 451 9.96 14.95 10.64
C ALA A 451 11.28 14.82 9.85
N GLY A 452 12.38 14.89 10.60
CA GLY A 452 13.74 14.68 10.14
C GLY A 452 14.39 13.48 10.83
N LEU A 453 15.70 13.54 11.03
CA LEU A 453 16.45 12.42 11.60
C LEU A 453 16.10 12.17 13.09
N SER A 454 15.96 13.22 13.91
CA SER A 454 15.63 13.06 15.33
C SER A 454 14.29 12.37 15.53
N GLU A 455 13.28 12.76 14.75
CA GLU A 455 11.95 12.15 14.76
C GLU A 455 11.98 10.72 14.23
N ALA A 456 12.76 10.46 13.17
CA ALA A 456 12.93 9.12 12.64
C ALA A 456 13.52 8.17 13.70
N LEU A 457 14.52 8.62 14.45
CA LEU A 457 15.12 7.80 15.52
C LEU A 457 14.14 7.51 16.65
N TRP A 458 13.36 8.51 17.07
CA TRP A 458 12.31 8.30 18.06
C TRP A 458 11.22 7.34 17.55
N LEU A 459 10.78 7.49 16.30
CA LEU A 459 9.82 6.57 15.67
C LEU A 459 10.35 5.14 15.59
N SER A 460 11.65 4.94 15.32
CA SER A 460 12.26 3.61 15.32
C SER A 460 12.14 2.93 16.69
N GLU A 461 12.40 3.66 17.77
CA GLU A 461 12.23 3.15 19.13
C GLU A 461 10.75 2.91 19.46
N LEU A 462 9.85 3.83 19.09
CA LEU A 462 8.40 3.65 19.26
C LEU A 462 7.89 2.37 18.57
N VAL A 463 8.31 2.15 17.32
CA VAL A 463 7.98 0.93 16.55
C VAL A 463 8.54 -0.31 17.26
N SER A 464 9.78 -0.25 17.76
CA SER A 464 10.40 -1.34 18.52
C SER A 464 9.64 -1.66 19.81
N ASP A 465 9.30 -0.64 20.58
CA ASP A 465 8.58 -0.78 21.86
C ASP A 465 7.19 -1.39 21.64
N HIS A 466 6.43 -0.89 20.66
CA HIS A 466 5.14 -1.46 20.28
C HIS A 466 5.27 -2.91 19.79
N ALA A 467 6.34 -3.24 19.06
CA ALA A 467 6.63 -4.60 18.64
C ALA A 467 6.87 -5.53 19.82
N VAL A 468 7.75 -5.12 20.74
CA VAL A 468 8.07 -5.88 21.96
C VAL A 468 6.82 -6.08 22.80
N GLN A 469 6.00 -5.05 22.99
CA GLN A 469 4.73 -5.14 23.72
C GLN A 469 3.76 -6.11 23.04
N SER A 470 3.59 -6.01 21.72
CA SER A 470 2.68 -6.87 20.95
C SER A 470 3.11 -8.34 21.00
N LEU A 471 4.41 -8.62 20.80
CA LEU A 471 4.97 -9.97 20.86
C LEU A 471 4.79 -10.59 22.26
N ARG A 472 5.03 -9.81 23.32
CA ARG A 472 4.81 -10.23 24.71
C ARG A 472 3.33 -10.48 25.03
N GLN A 473 2.44 -9.61 24.57
CA GLN A 473 0.99 -9.78 24.74
C GLN A 473 0.48 -11.04 24.04
N THR A 474 0.94 -11.30 22.82
CA THR A 474 0.63 -12.53 22.08
C THR A 474 1.16 -13.75 22.82
N ALA A 475 2.43 -13.74 23.24
CA ALA A 475 2.99 -14.82 24.05
C ALA A 475 2.20 -15.06 25.35
N ALA A 476 1.73 -14.00 26.03
CA ALA A 476 0.94 -14.10 27.25
C ALA A 476 -0.42 -14.80 27.05
N ARG A 477 -0.98 -14.82 25.82
CA ARG A 477 -2.22 -15.58 25.54
C ARG A 477 -2.02 -17.09 25.70
N SER A 478 -0.78 -17.59 25.59
CA SER A 478 -0.45 -18.99 25.91
C SER A 478 -0.66 -19.35 27.38
N LEU A 479 -0.77 -18.37 28.28
CA LEU A 479 -1.11 -18.60 29.69
C LEU A 479 -2.54 -19.12 29.87
N ARG A 480 -3.45 -18.81 28.92
CA ARG A 480 -4.82 -19.36 28.90
C ARG A 480 -4.79 -20.82 28.41
N PRO A 481 -5.75 -21.67 28.80
CA PRO A 481 -5.79 -23.06 28.35
C PRO A 481 -5.84 -23.16 26.82
N ILE A 482 -4.80 -23.73 26.22
CA ILE A 482 -4.74 -24.09 24.80
C ILE A 482 -5.50 -25.41 24.62
N LYS A 483 -6.57 -25.39 23.83
CA LYS A 483 -7.52 -26.51 23.70
C LYS A 483 -7.03 -27.58 22.72
N ASP A 484 -6.18 -27.22 21.77
CA ASP A 484 -5.69 -28.12 20.72
C ASP A 484 -4.36 -27.63 20.12
N ALA A 485 -3.73 -28.48 19.31
CA ALA A 485 -2.48 -28.16 18.63
C ALA A 485 -2.61 -27.05 17.57
N GLU A 486 -3.83 -26.78 17.08
CA GLU A 486 -4.05 -25.75 16.07
C GLU A 486 -4.01 -24.34 16.66
N GLN A 487 -4.58 -24.15 17.85
CA GLN A 487 -4.46 -22.91 18.61
C GLN A 487 -3.00 -22.57 18.93
N LEU A 488 -2.18 -23.58 19.25
CA LEU A 488 -0.75 -23.39 19.46
C LEU A 488 -0.04 -22.97 18.16
N ARG A 489 -0.35 -23.62 17.05
CA ARG A 489 0.20 -23.28 15.72
C ARG A 489 -0.22 -21.86 15.30
N ALA A 490 -1.48 -21.49 15.50
CA ALA A 490 -1.98 -20.15 15.23
C ALA A 490 -1.22 -19.08 16.01
N LEU A 491 -0.97 -19.31 17.30
CA LEU A 491 -0.21 -18.36 18.13
C LEU A 491 1.24 -18.20 17.66
N ARG A 492 1.90 -19.30 17.27
CA ARG A 492 3.25 -19.23 16.68
C ARG A 492 3.25 -18.48 15.35
N ARG A 493 2.26 -18.73 14.48
CA ARG A 493 2.11 -18.00 13.21
C ARG A 493 1.90 -16.50 13.44
N GLU A 494 1.11 -16.12 14.45
CA GLU A 494 0.90 -14.72 14.83
C GLU A 494 2.19 -14.05 15.30
N VAL A 495 3.02 -14.72 16.12
CA VAL A 495 4.34 -14.20 16.55
C VAL A 495 5.26 -13.93 15.36
N VAL A 496 5.33 -14.87 14.41
CA VAL A 496 6.13 -14.71 13.19
C VAL A 496 5.60 -13.56 12.33
N ALA A 497 4.28 -13.47 12.17
CA ALA A 497 3.64 -12.41 11.39
C ALA A 497 3.87 -11.02 11.99
N LEU A 498 3.74 -10.88 13.31
CA LEU A 498 4.00 -9.63 14.03
C LEU A 498 5.44 -9.19 13.87
N ASN A 499 6.41 -10.10 14.08
CA ASN A 499 7.83 -9.78 13.87
C ASN A 499 8.10 -9.26 12.47
N ASP A 500 7.59 -9.93 11.44
CA ASP A 500 7.77 -9.50 10.04
C ASP A 500 7.10 -8.15 9.74
N ILE A 501 5.88 -7.92 10.24
CA ILE A 501 5.20 -6.63 10.09
C ILE A 501 6.02 -5.51 10.74
N TYR A 502 6.43 -5.66 12.01
CA TYR A 502 7.15 -4.61 12.73
C TYR A 502 8.53 -4.29 12.14
N ASN A 503 9.26 -5.30 11.63
CA ASN A 503 10.50 -5.04 10.90
C ASN A 503 10.26 -4.17 9.66
N ARG A 504 9.18 -4.44 8.92
CA ARG A 504 8.83 -3.63 7.75
C ARG A 504 8.31 -2.23 8.11
N ARG A 505 7.62 -2.08 9.24
CA ARG A 505 7.28 -0.77 9.81
C ARG A 505 8.53 0.03 10.16
N LEU A 506 9.50 -0.61 10.80
CA LEU A 506 10.78 0.02 11.14
C LEU A 506 11.55 0.45 9.87
N ASP A 507 11.55 -0.37 8.83
CA ASP A 507 12.16 -0.01 7.53
C ASP A 507 11.49 1.22 6.90
N SER A 508 10.16 1.37 7.06
CA SER A 508 9.41 2.48 6.47
C SER A 508 9.79 3.85 7.05
N VAL A 509 10.29 3.91 8.29
CA VAL A 509 10.74 5.15 8.95
C VAL A 509 11.90 5.82 8.20
N ARG A 510 12.70 5.02 7.46
CA ARG A 510 13.83 5.52 6.64
C ARG A 510 13.42 6.59 5.63
N TRP A 511 12.15 6.63 5.22
CA TRP A 511 11.63 7.67 4.33
C TRP A 511 11.81 9.08 4.91
N LEU A 512 11.67 9.26 6.23
CA LEU A 512 11.75 10.55 6.89
C LEU A 512 13.16 11.14 6.93
N VAL A 513 14.18 10.28 6.80
CA VAL A 513 15.58 10.67 6.92
C VAL A 513 16.05 11.42 5.66
N PRO A 514 16.54 12.67 5.79
CA PRO A 514 17.01 13.48 4.66
C PRO A 514 18.02 12.75 3.77
N GLN A 515 18.01 13.08 2.48
CA GLN A 515 18.92 12.49 1.49
C GLN A 515 20.22 13.27 1.29
N SER A 516 20.39 14.47 1.87
CA SER A 516 21.48 15.38 1.47
C SER A 516 22.87 14.76 1.51
N GLU A 517 23.49 14.65 0.34
CA GLU A 517 24.89 14.26 0.11
C GLU A 517 25.87 15.43 0.30
N ILE A 518 25.39 16.61 0.68
CA ILE A 518 26.21 17.82 0.88
C ILE A 518 26.34 18.08 2.39
N LEU A 519 27.58 18.06 2.86
CA LEU A 519 27.96 18.43 4.23
C LEU A 519 27.48 19.87 4.53
N PRO A 520 26.88 20.14 5.71
CA PRO A 520 26.58 21.50 6.12
C PRO A 520 27.86 22.35 6.13
N THR A 521 27.77 23.59 5.63
CA THR A 521 28.89 24.53 5.72
C THR A 521 29.14 24.90 7.19
N PRO A 522 30.36 25.34 7.57
CA PRO A 522 30.66 25.80 8.93
C PRO A 522 29.68 26.87 9.46
N GLU A 523 29.06 27.67 8.58
CA GLU A 523 28.01 28.64 8.96
C GLU A 523 26.68 27.97 9.36
N ALA A 524 26.32 26.83 8.74
CA ALA A 524 25.14 26.03 9.12
C ALA A 524 25.36 25.31 10.47
N VAL A 525 26.61 24.96 10.79
CA VAL A 525 27.01 24.38 12.10
C VAL A 525 26.88 25.42 13.22
N THR A 526 27.05 26.71 12.94
CA THR A 526 26.92 27.78 13.94
C THR A 526 25.47 28.18 14.23
N ALA A 527 24.51 27.74 13.40
CA ALA A 527 23.09 28.04 13.53
C ALA A 527 22.30 27.04 14.43
N GLY A 528 22.96 26.07 15.05
CA GLY A 528 22.35 25.18 16.04
C GLY A 528 21.54 24.01 15.48
N VAL A 529 21.86 23.53 14.27
CA VAL A 529 21.32 22.27 13.75
C VAL A 529 22.25 21.14 14.21
N ASP A 530 21.80 20.38 15.20
CA ASP A 530 22.52 19.24 15.77
C ASP A 530 22.86 18.19 14.71
N PHE A 531 24.13 18.08 14.29
CA PHE A 531 24.81 16.82 13.93
C PHE A 531 26.33 16.97 14.10
N LEU A 532 26.79 16.99 15.35
CA LEU A 532 28.18 16.75 15.72
C LEU A 532 28.21 15.63 16.77
N ILE A 533 28.49 14.40 16.33
CA ILE A 533 28.84 13.29 17.22
C ILE A 533 30.32 12.96 17.00
N GLY A 534 31.19 13.62 17.76
CA GLY A 534 32.64 13.35 17.81
C GLY A 534 33.38 13.58 16.50
N ASP A 535 34.51 12.87 16.33
CA ASP A 535 35.39 12.95 15.16
C ASP A 535 34.81 12.29 13.87
N LEU A 536 33.52 11.90 13.88
CA LEU A 536 32.85 11.17 12.81
C LEU A 536 31.85 12.06 12.05
N ARG A 537 32.21 12.42 10.81
CA ARG A 537 31.36 13.16 9.85
C ARG A 537 30.23 12.30 9.25
N LEU A 538 29.48 11.52 10.02
CA LEU A 538 28.49 10.57 9.48
C LEU A 538 27.33 11.26 8.75
N LEU A 539 26.91 10.68 7.62
CA LEU A 539 25.72 11.14 6.90
C LEU A 539 24.45 10.66 7.63
N PRO A 540 23.36 11.45 7.66
CA PRO A 540 22.16 11.14 8.45
C PRO A 540 21.57 9.73 8.25
N ARG A 541 21.60 9.18 7.03
CA ARG A 541 21.06 7.85 6.71
C ARG A 541 21.91 6.69 7.22
N GLU A 542 23.23 6.87 7.31
CA GLU A 542 24.13 5.86 7.86
C GLU A 542 23.93 5.76 9.37
N PHE A 543 23.89 6.92 10.03
CA PHE A 543 23.60 7.01 11.46
C PHE A 543 22.23 6.40 11.80
N TYR A 544 21.20 6.72 11.01
CA TYR A 544 19.90 6.10 11.16
C TYR A 544 19.96 4.56 11.01
N ALA A 545 20.67 4.04 10.00
CA ALA A 545 20.73 2.61 9.76
C ALA A 545 21.37 1.84 10.92
N GLU A 546 22.43 2.38 11.54
CA GLU A 546 23.06 1.81 12.73
C GLU A 546 22.09 1.75 13.91
N ARG A 547 21.33 2.82 14.14
CA ARG A 547 20.33 2.90 15.21
C ARG A 547 19.14 1.97 14.95
N ALA A 548 18.63 1.95 13.73
CA ALA A 548 17.55 1.05 13.33
C ALA A 548 17.94 -0.43 13.49
N ALA A 549 19.21 -0.80 13.28
CA ALA A 549 19.69 -2.16 13.53
C ALA A 549 19.57 -2.57 15.02
N THR A 550 19.74 -1.61 15.94
CA THR A 550 19.56 -1.87 17.38
C THR A 550 18.09 -2.14 17.70
N ALA A 551 17.16 -1.30 17.20
CA ALA A 551 15.72 -1.52 17.32
C ALA A 551 15.31 -2.87 16.72
N GLN A 552 15.80 -3.20 15.53
CA GLN A 552 15.57 -4.50 14.88
C GLN A 552 16.05 -5.68 15.75
N GLN A 553 17.21 -5.57 16.39
CA GLN A 553 17.70 -6.61 17.30
C GLN A 553 16.79 -6.80 18.52
N GLN A 554 16.26 -5.71 19.10
CA GLN A 554 15.31 -5.80 20.21
C GLN A 554 14.02 -6.52 19.82
N ILE A 555 13.48 -6.22 18.63
CA ILE A 555 12.30 -6.91 18.07
C ILE A 555 12.60 -8.41 17.93
N GLN A 556 13.77 -8.75 17.39
CA GLN A 556 14.20 -10.13 17.20
C GLN A 556 14.35 -10.88 18.54
N ASP A 557 14.95 -10.23 19.55
CA ASP A 557 15.10 -10.81 20.89
C ASP A 557 13.73 -11.06 21.54
N ALA A 558 12.79 -10.12 21.41
CA ALA A 558 11.42 -10.29 21.90
C ALA A 558 10.66 -11.40 21.16
N ARG A 559 10.89 -11.59 19.85
CA ARG A 559 10.36 -12.74 19.11
C ARG A 559 10.88 -14.06 19.67
N ILE A 560 12.19 -14.15 19.89
CA ILE A 560 12.82 -15.35 20.47
C ILE A 560 12.25 -15.64 21.86
N GLU A 561 12.09 -14.60 22.70
CA GLU A 561 11.48 -14.69 24.03
C GLU A 561 10.03 -15.22 23.94
N ALA A 562 9.22 -14.65 23.05
CA ALA A 562 7.83 -15.04 22.83
C ALA A 562 7.71 -16.52 22.38
N GLU A 563 8.52 -16.94 21.41
CA GLU A 563 8.55 -18.33 20.94
C GLU A 563 9.02 -19.32 22.01
N ALA A 564 9.98 -18.93 22.86
CA ALA A 564 10.43 -19.75 23.97
C ALA A 564 9.30 -19.97 24.98
N ARG A 565 8.60 -18.91 25.39
CA ARG A 565 7.46 -18.99 26.32
C ARG A 565 6.33 -19.88 25.79
N ILE A 566 5.99 -19.75 24.51
CA ILE A 566 4.97 -20.58 23.86
C ILE A 566 5.39 -22.06 23.85
N ARG A 567 6.66 -22.35 23.54
CA ARG A 567 7.22 -23.72 23.53
C ARG A 567 7.21 -24.36 24.91
N GLU A 568 7.67 -23.63 25.94
CA GLU A 568 7.68 -24.10 27.33
C GLU A 568 6.27 -24.52 27.78
N ARG A 569 5.27 -23.70 27.45
CA ARG A 569 3.88 -23.99 27.80
C ARG A 569 3.29 -25.18 27.05
N ALA A 570 3.61 -25.33 25.76
CA ALA A 570 3.21 -26.48 24.98
C ALA A 570 3.72 -27.80 25.58
N ALA A 571 5.00 -27.84 25.98
CA ALA A 571 5.62 -29.00 26.61
C ALA A 571 4.98 -29.37 27.97
N ALA A 572 4.42 -28.39 28.69
CA ALA A 572 3.79 -28.60 30.00
C ALA A 572 2.37 -29.22 29.92
N PHE A 573 1.64 -29.03 28.82
CA PHE A 573 0.25 -29.51 28.67
C PHE A 573 0.09 -30.65 27.65
N TRP A 574 1.03 -30.78 26.72
CA TRP A 574 0.96 -31.73 25.62
C TRP A 574 2.33 -32.40 25.46
N GLN A 575 2.39 -33.75 25.44
CA GLN A 575 3.58 -34.51 24.99
C GLN A 575 3.77 -34.36 23.46
N VAL A 576 3.61 -33.16 22.92
CA VAL A 576 3.84 -32.88 21.51
C VAL A 576 5.34 -32.72 21.34
N ASN A 577 5.96 -33.67 20.65
CA ASN A 577 7.31 -33.52 20.14
C ASN A 577 7.33 -32.28 19.25
N ALA A 578 7.90 -31.19 19.77
CA ALA A 578 8.11 -29.92 19.07
C ALA A 578 9.24 -30.02 18.02
N ARG A 579 9.40 -31.18 17.36
CA ARG A 579 10.24 -31.28 16.17
C ARG A 579 9.42 -30.74 15.02
N GLU A 580 9.84 -29.55 14.59
CA GLU A 580 9.43 -28.82 13.41
C GLU A 580 9.04 -29.75 12.25
N GLU A 581 7.75 -29.94 12.04
CA GLU A 581 7.27 -30.03 10.67
C GLU A 581 7.30 -28.60 10.15
N ALA A 582 8.38 -28.25 9.45
CA ALA A 582 8.24 -27.23 8.41
C ALA A 582 7.07 -27.72 7.56
N GLU A 583 5.91 -27.05 7.65
CA GLU A 583 4.80 -27.32 6.74
C GLU A 583 5.41 -27.28 5.34
N SER A 584 5.48 -28.45 4.69
CA SER A 584 5.93 -28.52 3.31
C SER A 584 4.95 -27.67 2.54
N LEU A 585 5.40 -26.47 2.14
CA LEU A 585 4.55 -25.54 1.43
C LEU A 585 3.95 -26.27 0.23
N PRO A 586 2.64 -26.16 -0.01
CA PRO A 586 2.07 -26.66 -1.25
C PRO A 586 2.87 -26.07 -2.41
N VAL A 587 3.36 -26.90 -3.32
CA VAL A 587 4.11 -26.41 -4.47
C VAL A 587 3.12 -25.77 -5.44
N SER A 588 3.29 -24.48 -5.71
CA SER A 588 2.51 -23.74 -6.70
C SER A 588 3.43 -23.16 -7.76
N ARG A 589 3.05 -23.31 -9.03
CA ARG A 589 3.71 -22.64 -10.17
C ARG A 589 2.98 -21.37 -10.60
N CYS A 590 1.86 -21.05 -9.97
CA CYS A 590 1.09 -19.85 -10.25
C CYS A 590 1.78 -18.63 -9.61
N VAL A 591 2.29 -17.70 -10.43
CA VAL A 591 3.01 -16.51 -9.98
C VAL A 591 2.27 -15.26 -10.45
N PRO A 592 1.33 -14.72 -9.65
CA PRO A 592 0.46 -13.64 -10.08
C PRO A 592 1.12 -12.25 -9.97
N VAL A 593 0.79 -11.39 -10.94
CA VAL A 593 1.10 -9.95 -10.98
C VAL A 593 -0.21 -9.19 -11.19
N LYS A 594 -0.64 -8.39 -10.22
CA LYS A 594 -1.77 -7.45 -10.36
C LYS A 594 -1.44 -6.41 -11.44
N LEU A 595 -2.40 -6.13 -12.33
CA LEU A 595 -2.21 -5.25 -13.49
C LEU A 595 -2.96 -3.90 -13.42
N PHE A 596 -3.77 -3.68 -12.40
CA PHE A 596 -4.61 -2.48 -12.26
C PHE A 596 -4.41 -1.82 -10.90
N ARG A 597 -4.67 -0.51 -10.82
CA ARG A 597 -4.67 0.27 -9.57
C ARG A 597 -6.05 0.28 -8.94
N GLY A 598 -6.10 0.30 -7.62
CA GLY A 598 -7.35 0.33 -6.85
C GLY A 598 -7.82 -1.04 -6.35
N PHE A 599 -9.07 -1.09 -5.91
CA PHE A 599 -9.74 -2.27 -5.37
C PHE A 599 -10.54 -3.00 -6.45
N LEU A 600 -10.66 -4.33 -6.30
CA LEU A 600 -11.43 -5.15 -7.22
C LEU A 600 -12.93 -5.13 -6.88
N ALA A 601 -13.78 -5.12 -7.90
CA ALA A 601 -15.18 -5.51 -7.85
C ALA A 601 -15.54 -6.30 -9.09
N PHE A 602 -16.81 -6.70 -9.16
CA PHE A 602 -17.37 -7.51 -10.25
C PHE A 602 -18.68 -6.94 -10.77
N GLU A 603 -18.90 -5.64 -10.62
CA GLU A 603 -20.15 -4.97 -11.02
C GLU A 603 -20.28 -4.87 -12.54
N ASP A 604 -19.15 -4.89 -13.25
CA ASP A 604 -19.03 -4.91 -14.71
C ASP A 604 -19.41 -6.27 -15.33
N LEU A 605 -19.61 -7.31 -14.51
CA LEU A 605 -19.98 -8.64 -14.96
C LEU A 605 -21.46 -8.80 -15.28
N SER A 606 -21.75 -9.64 -16.28
CA SER A 606 -23.12 -10.12 -16.49
C SER A 606 -23.61 -10.92 -15.27
N HIS A 607 -24.93 -11.05 -15.13
CA HIS A 607 -25.51 -11.79 -14.00
C HIS A 607 -25.03 -13.25 -13.94
N ALA A 608 -24.89 -13.92 -15.09
CA ALA A 608 -24.39 -15.29 -15.16
C ALA A 608 -22.92 -15.40 -14.73
N GLU A 609 -22.08 -14.42 -15.10
CA GLU A 609 -20.70 -14.37 -14.66
C GLU A 609 -20.57 -14.06 -13.16
N ARG A 610 -21.38 -13.16 -12.60
CA ARG A 610 -21.41 -12.91 -11.15
C ARG A 610 -21.86 -14.16 -10.38
N ALA A 611 -22.85 -14.87 -10.89
CA ALA A 611 -23.29 -16.14 -10.32
C ALA A 611 -22.14 -17.18 -10.35
N TYR A 612 -21.36 -17.24 -11.44
CA TYR A 612 -20.16 -18.07 -11.50
C TYR A 612 -19.10 -17.66 -10.46
N VAL A 613 -18.79 -16.37 -10.35
CA VAL A 613 -17.84 -15.85 -9.34
C VAL A 613 -18.28 -16.20 -7.91
N THR A 614 -19.58 -16.08 -7.62
CA THR A 614 -20.12 -16.37 -6.29
C THR A 614 -20.18 -17.87 -6.00
N HIS A 615 -20.77 -18.66 -6.91
CA HIS A 615 -21.08 -20.06 -6.63
C HIS A 615 -19.94 -21.02 -6.99
N GLU A 616 -19.20 -20.77 -8.06
CA GLU A 616 -18.13 -21.67 -8.53
C GLU A 616 -16.75 -21.24 -7.98
N LEU A 617 -16.51 -19.94 -7.85
CA LEU A 617 -15.26 -19.43 -7.28
C LEU A 617 -15.36 -19.09 -5.79
N GLY A 618 -16.54 -19.13 -5.18
CA GLY A 618 -16.71 -18.87 -3.75
C GLY A 618 -16.31 -17.46 -3.32
N ILE A 619 -16.42 -16.48 -4.23
CA ILE A 619 -16.07 -15.08 -3.97
C ILE A 619 -17.37 -14.31 -3.72
N ASP A 620 -17.51 -13.74 -2.53
CA ASP A 620 -18.56 -12.76 -2.26
C ASP A 620 -18.35 -11.51 -3.13
N SER A 621 -19.38 -11.15 -3.91
CA SER A 621 -19.42 -9.99 -4.80
C SER A 621 -20.46 -8.94 -4.41
N SER A 622 -20.98 -8.99 -3.18
CA SER A 622 -22.05 -8.11 -2.71
C SER A 622 -21.63 -6.64 -2.60
N TRP A 623 -20.45 -6.37 -2.05
CA TRP A 623 -19.84 -5.04 -1.96
C TRP A 623 -18.34 -5.12 -2.33
N GLY A 624 -18.05 -5.00 -3.63
CA GLY A 624 -16.73 -5.27 -4.16
C GLY A 624 -16.31 -6.73 -4.05
N ALA A 625 -15.03 -7.03 -4.26
CA ALA A 625 -14.47 -8.35 -4.02
C ALA A 625 -14.12 -8.55 -2.54
N SER A 626 -14.30 -9.78 -2.05
CA SER A 626 -13.97 -10.19 -0.68
C SER A 626 -12.59 -9.73 -0.19
N LEU A 627 -12.49 -9.39 1.10
CA LEU A 627 -11.26 -8.85 1.70
C LEU A 627 -10.04 -9.78 1.53
N TRP A 628 -10.23 -11.10 1.57
CA TRP A 628 -9.14 -12.06 1.33
C TRP A 628 -8.58 -11.97 -0.09
N LEU A 629 -9.45 -11.71 -1.09
CA LEU A 629 -9.04 -11.58 -2.49
C LEU A 629 -8.32 -10.26 -2.72
N GLN A 630 -8.81 -9.18 -2.09
CA GLN A 630 -8.14 -7.88 -2.10
C GLN A 630 -6.72 -7.99 -1.53
N ASN A 631 -6.58 -8.61 -0.35
CA ASN A 631 -5.26 -8.86 0.26
C ASN A 631 -4.37 -9.75 -0.61
N SER A 632 -4.93 -10.78 -1.27
CA SER A 632 -4.19 -11.63 -2.21
C SER A 632 -3.62 -10.81 -3.38
N LEU A 633 -4.42 -9.89 -3.93
CA LEU A 633 -4.01 -9.00 -5.01
C LEU A 633 -2.93 -8.00 -4.57
N MET A 634 -2.97 -7.51 -3.32
CA MET A 634 -1.89 -6.67 -2.78
C MET A 634 -0.56 -7.43 -2.66
N LEU A 635 -0.60 -8.76 -2.52
CA LEU A 635 0.61 -9.60 -2.45
C LEU A 635 1.08 -10.11 -3.82
N ALA A 636 0.24 -10.02 -4.85
CA ALA A 636 0.47 -10.47 -6.22
C ALA A 636 1.38 -9.49 -7.02
N ASN A 637 2.66 -9.47 -6.67
CA ASN A 637 3.66 -8.58 -7.29
C ASN A 637 4.67 -9.31 -8.20
N GLY A 638 4.40 -10.56 -8.56
CA GLY A 638 5.29 -11.37 -9.39
C GLY A 638 6.57 -11.86 -8.70
N LYS A 639 6.68 -11.67 -7.38
CA LYS A 639 7.79 -12.18 -6.55
C LYS A 639 7.35 -13.30 -5.61
N ARG A 640 6.10 -13.78 -5.74
CA ARG A 640 5.51 -14.80 -4.89
C ARG A 640 4.65 -15.74 -5.71
N THR A 641 4.67 -17.02 -5.34
CA THR A 641 3.71 -18.02 -5.83
C THR A 641 2.37 -17.89 -5.11
N ALA A 642 1.30 -18.49 -5.65
CA ALA A 642 0.01 -18.54 -4.97
C ALA A 642 0.11 -19.24 -3.60
N ALA A 643 0.99 -20.25 -3.47
CA ALA A 643 1.25 -20.90 -2.19
C ALA A 643 1.89 -19.96 -1.15
N GLU A 644 2.88 -19.16 -1.55
CA GLU A 644 3.48 -18.15 -0.67
C GLU A 644 2.47 -17.06 -0.28
N ILE A 645 1.59 -16.67 -1.21
CA ILE A 645 0.50 -15.73 -0.93
C ILE A 645 -0.47 -16.33 0.10
N ALA A 646 -0.94 -17.58 -0.09
CA ALA A 646 -1.83 -18.25 0.85
C ALA A 646 -1.25 -18.32 2.27
N VAL A 647 0.05 -18.58 2.39
CA VAL A 647 0.76 -18.57 3.67
C VAL A 647 0.78 -17.19 4.30
N LEU A 648 1.01 -16.14 3.50
CA LEU A 648 1.00 -14.76 4.00
C LEU A 648 -0.41 -14.30 4.39
N LEU A 649 -1.47 -14.71 3.68
CA LEU A 649 -2.85 -14.49 4.10
C LEU A 649 -3.13 -15.16 5.44
N GLN A 650 -2.69 -16.40 5.62
CA GLN A 650 -2.86 -17.11 6.88
C GLN A 650 -2.09 -16.44 8.02
N ARG A 651 -0.88 -15.93 7.75
CA ARG A 651 -0.02 -15.27 8.73
C ARG A 651 -0.52 -13.88 9.12
N HIS A 652 -0.82 -13.04 8.13
CA HIS A 652 -1.10 -11.61 8.35
C HIS A 652 -2.58 -11.27 8.41
N CYS A 653 -3.43 -12.05 7.73
CA CYS A 653 -4.88 -11.79 7.63
C CYS A 653 -5.72 -12.82 8.39
N GLN A 654 -5.08 -13.80 9.06
CA GLN A 654 -5.74 -14.92 9.74
C GLN A 654 -6.73 -15.69 8.85
N HIS A 655 -6.51 -15.67 7.54
CA HIS A 655 -7.38 -16.29 6.55
C HIS A 655 -6.71 -17.52 5.94
N SER A 656 -7.30 -18.71 6.17
CA SER A 656 -6.84 -19.95 5.57
C SER A 656 -7.31 -20.02 4.12
N MET A 657 -6.40 -20.30 3.20
CA MET A 657 -6.70 -20.38 1.77
C MET A 657 -6.21 -21.69 1.19
N ASP A 658 -7.09 -22.38 0.46
CA ASP A 658 -6.72 -23.55 -0.33
C ASP A 658 -5.93 -23.11 -1.58
N VAL A 659 -4.72 -23.63 -1.75
CA VAL A 659 -3.83 -23.19 -2.84
C VAL A 659 -4.43 -23.48 -4.22
N PRO A 660 -4.94 -24.69 -4.52
CA PRO A 660 -5.66 -24.95 -5.76
C PRO A 660 -6.85 -24.01 -6.02
N HIS A 661 -7.60 -23.64 -4.99
CA HIS A 661 -8.66 -22.64 -5.11
C HIS A 661 -8.11 -21.27 -5.50
N LEU A 662 -7.08 -20.79 -4.81
CA LEU A 662 -6.45 -19.51 -5.13
C LEU A 662 -5.85 -19.49 -6.54
N GLU A 663 -5.28 -20.60 -7.01
CA GLU A 663 -4.81 -20.75 -8.39
C GLU A 663 -5.93 -20.59 -9.41
N ARG A 664 -7.07 -21.28 -9.22
CA ARG A 664 -8.25 -21.13 -10.10
C ARG A 664 -8.75 -19.68 -10.15
N VAL A 665 -8.72 -18.99 -9.01
CA VAL A 665 -9.11 -17.57 -8.94
C VAL A 665 -8.13 -16.69 -9.72
N PHE A 666 -6.82 -16.89 -9.57
CA PHE A 666 -5.84 -16.13 -10.35
C PHE A 666 -5.89 -16.45 -11.85
N GLU A 667 -6.20 -17.68 -12.24
CA GLU A 667 -6.44 -18.06 -13.64
C GLU A 667 -7.65 -17.32 -14.21
N PHE A 668 -8.76 -17.28 -13.48
CA PHE A 668 -9.94 -16.50 -13.86
C PHE A 668 -9.61 -15.00 -14.02
N LEU A 669 -8.88 -14.42 -13.06
CA LEU A 669 -8.46 -13.02 -13.15
C LEU A 669 -7.48 -12.77 -14.30
N ALA A 670 -6.66 -13.77 -14.67
CA ALA A 670 -5.75 -13.68 -15.80
C ALA A 670 -6.49 -13.70 -17.15
N GLN A 671 -7.52 -14.53 -17.29
CA GLN A 671 -8.40 -14.52 -18.47
C GLN A 671 -9.07 -13.14 -18.68
N ARG A 672 -9.30 -12.42 -17.58
CA ARG A 672 -9.85 -11.05 -17.57
C ARG A 672 -8.81 -9.93 -17.67
N ARG A 673 -7.52 -10.26 -17.80
CA ARG A 673 -6.41 -9.29 -17.85
C ARG A 673 -6.30 -8.37 -16.62
N LEU A 674 -6.82 -8.82 -15.47
CA LEU A 674 -6.65 -8.14 -14.19
C LEU A 674 -5.36 -8.59 -13.48
N VAL A 675 -4.91 -9.81 -13.79
CA VAL A 675 -3.67 -10.41 -13.32
C VAL A 675 -2.88 -10.95 -14.52
N ARG A 676 -1.55 -10.92 -14.45
CA ARG A 676 -0.67 -11.69 -15.33
C ARG A 676 0.02 -12.79 -14.54
N LEU A 677 0.03 -14.02 -15.07
CA LEU A 677 0.80 -15.12 -14.49
C LEU A 677 2.20 -15.15 -15.12
N ARG A 678 3.24 -15.04 -14.29
CA ARG A 678 4.64 -15.13 -14.72
C ARG A 678 5.09 -16.60 -14.80
N PRO A 679 6.09 -16.93 -15.63
CA PRO A 679 6.64 -18.26 -15.64
C PRO A 679 7.33 -18.58 -14.31
N TYR A 680 7.07 -19.77 -13.80
CA TYR A 680 7.82 -20.40 -12.72
C TYR A 680 8.93 -21.26 -13.33
N LEU A 681 10.18 -20.96 -12.97
CA LEU A 681 11.38 -21.63 -13.45
C LEU A 681 11.91 -22.54 -12.35
N THR A 682 11.90 -23.85 -12.61
CA THR A 682 12.47 -24.86 -11.73
C THR A 682 14.00 -24.79 -11.73
N GLN A 683 14.65 -25.30 -10.68
CA GLN A 683 16.11 -25.41 -10.66
C GLN A 683 16.66 -26.26 -11.81
N SER A 684 15.92 -27.27 -12.27
CA SER A 684 16.30 -28.09 -13.43
C SER A 684 16.30 -27.30 -14.74
N GLU A 685 15.30 -26.45 -14.98
CA GLU A 685 15.22 -25.61 -16.19
C GLU A 685 16.33 -24.57 -16.20
N VAL A 686 16.57 -23.92 -15.05
CA VAL A 686 17.67 -22.97 -14.88
C VAL A 686 19.02 -23.64 -15.12
N ARG A 687 19.26 -24.82 -14.54
CA ARG A 687 20.49 -25.60 -14.78
C ARG A 687 20.69 -25.90 -16.25
N SER A 688 19.67 -26.46 -16.90
CA SER A 688 19.76 -26.84 -18.32
C SER A 688 20.05 -25.63 -19.21
N ALA A 689 19.42 -24.48 -18.96
CA ALA A 689 19.68 -23.26 -19.71
C ALA A 689 21.12 -22.74 -19.50
N LEU A 690 21.65 -22.80 -18.28
CA LEU A 690 23.04 -22.42 -17.99
C LEU A 690 24.05 -23.35 -18.68
N GLU A 691 23.81 -24.66 -18.69
CA GLU A 691 24.63 -25.64 -19.39
C GLU A 691 24.56 -25.45 -20.93
N GLN A 692 23.37 -25.17 -21.47
CA GLN A 692 23.19 -24.81 -22.88
C GLN A 692 23.90 -23.51 -23.24
N ALA A 693 23.98 -22.56 -22.30
CA ALA A 693 24.76 -21.32 -22.44
C ALA A 693 26.27 -21.58 -22.32
N GLY A 694 26.69 -22.84 -22.27
CA GLY A 694 28.09 -23.25 -22.32
C GLY A 694 28.82 -23.22 -20.98
N LEU A 695 28.12 -23.09 -19.83
CA LEU A 695 28.74 -23.27 -18.53
C LEU A 695 29.04 -24.75 -18.28
N LYS A 696 30.23 -25.03 -17.74
CA LYS A 696 30.68 -26.38 -17.40
C LYS A 696 31.53 -26.39 -16.13
N SER A 697 31.76 -27.59 -15.61
CA SER A 697 32.67 -27.81 -14.48
C SER A 697 34.06 -27.28 -14.78
N GLY A 698 34.67 -26.60 -13.81
CA GLY A 698 35.99 -25.97 -13.91
C GLY A 698 36.01 -24.56 -14.53
N ASP A 699 34.87 -24.04 -15.01
CA ASP A 699 34.83 -22.68 -15.55
C ASP A 699 35.07 -21.60 -14.48
N VAL A 700 35.61 -20.47 -14.91
CA VAL A 700 35.75 -19.23 -14.13
C VAL A 700 34.75 -18.24 -14.67
N VAL A 701 33.76 -17.82 -13.86
CA VAL A 701 32.60 -17.06 -14.34
C VAL A 701 32.42 -15.75 -13.58
N LEU A 702 32.32 -14.65 -14.31
CA LEU A 702 31.80 -13.37 -13.82
C LEU A 702 30.28 -13.32 -14.06
N GLY A 703 29.48 -13.26 -12.99
CA GLY A 703 28.01 -13.25 -13.11
C GLY A 703 27.37 -11.89 -12.84
N HIS A 704 26.45 -11.47 -13.72
CA HIS A 704 25.56 -10.31 -13.51
C HIS A 704 24.10 -10.79 -13.46
N PHE A 705 23.34 -10.36 -12.46
CA PHE A 705 22.02 -10.95 -12.17
C PHE A 705 20.89 -9.91 -12.04
N SER A 706 19.77 -10.24 -12.67
CA SER A 706 18.47 -9.59 -12.52
C SER A 706 17.39 -10.67 -12.40
N LEU A 707 17.25 -11.27 -11.21
CA LEU A 707 16.32 -12.39 -10.94
C LEU A 707 14.91 -12.13 -11.51
N SER A 708 14.34 -10.96 -11.19
CA SER A 708 12.99 -10.60 -11.61
C SER A 708 12.86 -10.37 -13.11
N GLY A 709 13.93 -10.40 -13.89
CA GLY A 709 13.87 -10.27 -15.36
C GLY A 709 13.43 -11.55 -16.08
N PHE A 710 13.62 -12.72 -15.46
CA PHE A 710 13.42 -14.02 -16.11
C PHE A 710 12.08 -14.70 -15.76
N GLY A 711 11.46 -14.32 -14.64
CA GLY A 711 10.28 -14.99 -14.11
C GLY A 711 10.36 -15.06 -12.60
N TYR A 712 9.75 -16.09 -12.03
CA TYR A 712 10.02 -16.53 -10.66
C TYR A 712 10.98 -17.73 -10.71
N ILE A 713 12.09 -17.65 -10.00
CA ILE A 713 13.09 -18.72 -9.95
C ILE A 713 12.94 -19.47 -8.63
N GLU A 714 12.78 -20.79 -8.71
CA GLU A 714 12.71 -21.68 -7.57
C GLU A 714 13.93 -21.53 -6.64
N GLY A 715 13.67 -21.26 -5.36
CA GLY A 715 14.72 -20.99 -4.37
C GLY A 715 15.37 -19.60 -4.48
N GLY A 716 14.89 -18.74 -5.39
CA GLY A 716 15.32 -17.35 -5.52
C GLY A 716 16.84 -17.19 -5.71
N ALA A 717 17.41 -16.20 -5.02
CA ALA A 717 18.85 -15.93 -5.07
C ALA A 717 19.69 -17.14 -4.64
N ALA A 718 19.32 -17.79 -3.53
CA ALA A 718 20.06 -18.92 -2.98
C ALA A 718 20.07 -20.10 -3.96
N GLY A 719 18.89 -20.48 -4.48
CA GLY A 719 18.75 -21.59 -5.43
C GLY A 719 19.53 -21.38 -6.72
N LEU A 720 19.57 -20.14 -7.24
CA LEU A 720 20.39 -19.80 -8.41
C LEU A 720 21.89 -19.93 -8.13
N ILE A 721 22.36 -19.43 -6.97
CA ILE A 721 23.77 -19.55 -6.58
C ILE A 721 24.15 -21.02 -6.40
N ASP A 722 23.31 -21.81 -5.72
CA ASP A 722 23.55 -23.24 -5.53
C ASP A 722 23.62 -23.98 -6.87
N THR A 723 22.73 -23.63 -7.81
CA THR A 723 22.75 -24.20 -9.16
C THR A 723 24.05 -23.88 -9.89
N LEU A 724 24.51 -22.62 -9.86
CA LEU A 724 25.77 -22.19 -10.47
C LEU A 724 26.97 -22.91 -9.86
N LEU A 725 27.11 -22.89 -8.53
CA LEU A 725 28.22 -23.54 -7.84
C LEU A 725 28.27 -25.05 -8.11
N ASN A 726 27.11 -25.70 -8.21
CA ASN A 726 27.03 -27.12 -8.56
C ASN A 726 27.45 -27.40 -10.01
N ILE A 727 27.17 -26.51 -10.96
CA ILE A 727 27.63 -26.65 -12.36
C ILE A 727 29.15 -26.48 -12.44
N LEU A 728 29.67 -25.46 -11.76
CA LEU A 728 31.09 -25.11 -11.78
C LEU A 728 31.96 -26.14 -11.04
N GLY A 729 31.41 -26.79 -10.02
CA GLY A 729 32.10 -27.82 -9.24
C GLY A 729 33.29 -27.27 -8.44
N PRO A 730 34.08 -28.15 -7.79
CA PRO A 730 35.17 -27.75 -6.90
C PRO A 730 36.35 -27.07 -7.63
N ASP A 731 36.53 -27.36 -8.93
CA ASP A 731 37.60 -26.77 -9.74
C ASP A 731 37.22 -25.43 -10.37
N GLY A 732 35.93 -25.06 -10.36
CA GLY A 732 35.44 -23.81 -10.93
C GLY A 732 35.57 -22.62 -10.00
N THR A 733 35.19 -21.44 -10.48
CA THR A 733 35.18 -20.19 -9.70
C THR A 733 34.03 -19.29 -10.14
N LEU A 734 33.25 -18.80 -9.17
CA LEU A 734 32.20 -17.81 -9.40
C LEU A 734 32.63 -16.47 -8.81
N MET A 735 32.60 -15.40 -9.59
CA MET A 735 32.90 -14.03 -9.18
C MET A 735 31.73 -13.11 -9.50
N LEU A 736 31.27 -12.33 -8.53
CA LEU A 736 30.12 -11.42 -8.69
C LEU A 736 30.50 -9.99 -8.27
N PRO A 737 29.99 -8.95 -8.93
CA PRO A 737 30.12 -7.58 -8.45
C PRO A 737 29.32 -7.39 -7.16
N THR A 738 29.87 -6.64 -6.20
CA THR A 738 29.25 -6.36 -4.89
C THR A 738 29.27 -4.87 -4.54
N PHE A 739 29.05 -4.02 -5.55
CA PHE A 739 29.25 -2.58 -5.46
C PHE A 739 28.37 -1.96 -4.37
N THR A 740 28.91 -0.96 -3.67
CA THR A 740 28.28 -0.36 -2.48
C THR A 740 27.90 1.10 -2.67
N PHE A 741 28.45 1.75 -3.71
CA PHE A 741 28.12 3.14 -4.06
C PHE A 741 28.40 4.13 -2.92
N SER A 742 29.42 3.90 -2.08
CA SER A 742 29.65 4.70 -0.86
C SER A 742 29.91 6.19 -1.12
N TRP A 743 30.34 6.56 -2.32
CA TRP A 743 30.50 7.95 -2.77
C TRP A 743 29.16 8.67 -3.06
N LEU A 744 28.05 7.94 -3.15
CA LEU A 744 26.66 8.46 -3.29
C LEU A 744 25.94 8.48 -1.94
N GLY A 745 26.67 8.78 -0.87
CA GLY A 745 26.14 8.84 0.50
C GLY A 745 25.62 7.51 1.06
N HIS A 746 26.06 6.38 0.51
CA HIS A 746 25.85 5.06 1.09
C HIS A 746 26.92 4.73 2.15
N PRO A 747 26.62 3.84 3.12
CA PRO A 747 27.54 3.47 4.19
C PRO A 747 28.98 3.28 3.71
N ALA A 748 29.91 3.83 4.49
CA ALA A 748 31.34 3.60 4.33
C ALA A 748 31.62 2.12 4.05
N TYR A 749 32.51 1.86 3.08
CA TYR A 749 32.76 0.49 2.67
C TYR A 749 33.54 -0.28 3.72
N GLU A 750 32.91 -1.31 4.26
CA GLU A 750 33.51 -2.34 5.09
C GLU A 750 33.24 -3.71 4.44
N PRO A 751 34.28 -4.41 3.97
CA PRO A 751 34.12 -5.64 3.18
C PRO A 751 33.26 -6.73 3.84
N THR A 752 33.30 -6.80 5.17
CA THR A 752 32.61 -7.81 5.99
C THR A 752 31.19 -7.42 6.39
N GLN A 753 30.79 -6.15 6.25
CA GLN A 753 29.50 -5.65 6.75
C GLN A 753 28.62 -5.04 5.66
N THR A 754 29.19 -4.23 4.76
CA THR A 754 28.41 -3.39 3.84
C THR A 754 27.68 -4.23 2.79
N ALA A 755 26.35 -4.13 2.77
CA ALA A 755 25.50 -4.83 1.81
C ALA A 755 25.83 -4.46 0.35
N SER A 756 25.68 -5.42 -0.55
CA SER A 756 25.75 -5.18 -2.00
C SER A 756 24.52 -4.40 -2.46
N ARG A 757 24.73 -3.41 -3.34
CA ARG A 757 23.67 -2.57 -3.92
C ARG A 757 23.27 -3.02 -5.33
N VAL A 758 23.95 -4.02 -5.88
CA VAL A 758 23.74 -4.53 -7.25
C VAL A 758 22.94 -5.84 -7.28
N GLY A 759 21.96 -5.96 -6.39
CA GLY A 759 20.92 -6.99 -6.42
C GLY A 759 21.03 -8.08 -5.36
N ALA A 760 19.90 -8.76 -5.11
CA ALA A 760 19.78 -9.76 -4.02
C ALA A 760 20.69 -11.00 -4.20
N VAL A 761 21.02 -11.38 -5.45
CA VAL A 761 21.94 -12.50 -5.71
C VAL A 761 23.33 -12.18 -5.19
N THR A 762 23.83 -10.98 -5.50
CA THR A 762 25.18 -10.60 -5.11
C THR A 762 25.25 -10.37 -3.60
N ASP A 763 24.22 -9.77 -2.99
CA ASP A 763 24.14 -9.59 -1.53
C ASP A 763 24.07 -10.91 -0.76
N HIS A 764 23.33 -11.90 -1.27
CA HIS A 764 23.30 -13.23 -0.68
C HIS A 764 24.63 -13.98 -0.87
N PHE A 765 25.26 -13.85 -2.03
CA PHE A 765 26.48 -14.57 -2.37
C PHE A 765 27.66 -14.18 -1.47
N TRP A 766 27.96 -12.89 -1.28
CA TRP A 766 29.15 -12.48 -0.54
C TRP A 766 29.11 -12.87 0.94
N ARG A 767 27.92 -13.05 1.50
CA ARG A 767 27.70 -13.46 2.90
C ARG A 767 27.86 -14.97 3.13
N ARG A 768 28.05 -15.77 2.08
CA ARG A 768 28.22 -17.22 2.22
C ARG A 768 29.60 -17.58 2.75
N ALA A 769 29.67 -18.65 3.53
CA ALA A 769 30.92 -19.15 4.08
C ALA A 769 31.92 -19.49 2.96
N GLY A 770 33.17 -19.05 3.13
CA GLY A 770 34.26 -19.29 2.18
C GLY A 770 34.31 -18.33 0.99
N VAL A 771 33.32 -17.45 0.83
CA VAL A 771 33.37 -16.40 -0.19
C VAL A 771 34.33 -15.29 0.26
N GLN A 772 35.23 -14.88 -0.62
CA GLN A 772 36.16 -13.77 -0.40
C GLN A 772 35.63 -12.52 -1.06
N ARG A 773 35.91 -11.34 -0.50
CA ARG A 773 35.52 -10.04 -1.08
C ARG A 773 36.72 -9.10 -1.11
N SER A 774 36.88 -8.40 -2.24
CA SER A 774 37.96 -7.41 -2.42
C SER A 774 37.73 -6.14 -1.57
N LEU A 775 38.78 -5.34 -1.41
CA LEU A 775 38.78 -4.15 -0.54
C LEU A 775 38.41 -2.86 -1.29
N HIS A 776 38.09 -2.95 -2.58
CA HIS A 776 37.86 -1.79 -3.42
C HIS A 776 36.50 -1.12 -3.10
N PRO A 777 36.47 0.16 -2.67
CA PRO A 777 35.25 0.76 -2.13
C PRO A 777 34.21 1.16 -3.17
N THR A 778 34.60 1.37 -4.43
CA THR A 778 33.62 1.64 -5.50
C THR A 778 33.08 0.37 -6.14
N HIS A 779 33.95 -0.42 -6.77
CA HIS A 779 33.59 -1.59 -7.57
C HIS A 779 34.09 -2.90 -6.94
N SER A 780 33.75 -3.17 -5.68
CA SER A 780 34.14 -4.44 -5.04
C SER A 780 33.57 -5.67 -5.76
N PHE A 781 34.31 -6.76 -5.75
CA PHE A 781 33.90 -8.09 -6.20
C PHE A 781 33.99 -9.09 -5.05
N ALA A 782 33.06 -10.05 -5.05
CA ALA A 782 33.12 -11.26 -4.24
C ALA A 782 33.40 -12.47 -5.13
N ALA A 783 34.18 -13.43 -4.65
CA ALA A 783 34.53 -14.65 -5.40
C ALA A 783 34.58 -15.89 -4.52
N PHE A 784 34.20 -17.03 -5.10
CA PHE A 784 34.25 -18.35 -4.47
C PHE A 784 34.80 -19.38 -5.46
N GLY A 785 35.66 -20.27 -4.97
CA GLY A 785 36.24 -21.36 -5.76
C GLY A 785 37.76 -21.24 -5.94
N LYS A 786 38.31 -22.07 -6.82
CA LYS A 786 39.75 -22.31 -6.97
C LYS A 786 40.59 -21.06 -7.21
N LEU A 787 40.07 -20.08 -7.96
CA LEU A 787 40.77 -18.84 -8.32
C LEU A 787 40.28 -17.62 -7.53
N ALA A 788 39.46 -17.77 -6.48
CA ALA A 788 38.91 -16.63 -5.75
C ALA A 788 39.99 -15.68 -5.21
N ALA A 789 40.99 -16.20 -4.50
CA ALA A 789 42.09 -15.40 -3.95
C ALA A 789 42.95 -14.70 -5.03
N PRO A 790 43.48 -15.39 -6.06
CA PRO A 790 44.31 -14.73 -7.09
C PRO A 790 43.53 -13.69 -7.91
N LEU A 791 42.23 -13.87 -8.14
CA LEU A 791 41.40 -12.87 -8.83
C LEU A 791 41.26 -11.58 -8.01
N LEU A 792 41.09 -11.67 -6.69
CA LEU A 792 40.82 -10.51 -5.83
C LEU A 792 42.09 -9.83 -5.26
N GLN A 793 43.26 -10.46 -5.41
CA GLN A 793 44.50 -10.02 -4.76
C GLN A 793 44.88 -8.57 -5.11
N GLY A 794 45.14 -7.73 -4.11
CA GLY A 794 45.59 -6.34 -4.33
C GLY A 794 44.55 -5.43 -4.98
N HIS A 795 43.27 -5.82 -4.97
CA HIS A 795 42.17 -4.97 -5.44
C HIS A 795 41.66 -4.10 -4.28
N ASP A 796 42.20 -2.88 -4.19
CA ASP A 796 41.90 -1.87 -3.16
C ASP A 796 41.83 -0.46 -3.76
N HIS A 797 41.61 0.54 -2.92
CA HIS A 797 41.39 1.94 -3.32
C HIS A 797 42.62 2.62 -3.96
N THR A 798 43.81 2.02 -3.90
CA THR A 798 45.04 2.61 -4.46
C THR A 798 45.16 2.41 -5.97
N GLN A 799 44.24 1.64 -6.56
CA GLN A 799 44.23 1.31 -7.98
C GLN A 799 42.90 1.70 -8.62
N PRO A 800 42.85 1.91 -9.95
CA PRO A 800 41.59 2.02 -10.67
C PRO A 800 40.71 0.78 -10.48
N PRO A 801 39.39 0.94 -10.28
CA PRO A 801 38.48 -0.17 -9.98
C PRO A 801 38.43 -1.24 -11.07
N LEU A 802 38.53 -0.82 -12.33
CA LEU A 802 38.37 -1.67 -13.51
C LEU A 802 39.59 -1.53 -14.43
N GLY A 803 40.79 -1.39 -13.86
CA GLY A 803 42.05 -1.30 -14.59
C GLY A 803 42.65 -2.65 -14.99
N ALA A 804 43.86 -2.64 -15.55
CA ALA A 804 44.58 -3.84 -16.00
C ALA A 804 44.90 -4.84 -14.87
N GLY A 805 44.99 -4.39 -13.62
CA GLY A 805 45.18 -5.24 -12.44
C GLY A 805 43.89 -5.70 -11.76
N SER A 806 42.72 -5.31 -12.29
CA SER A 806 41.41 -5.55 -11.67
C SER A 806 41.01 -7.03 -11.70
N PRO A 807 40.07 -7.46 -10.83
CA PRO A 807 39.57 -8.83 -10.84
C PRO A 807 38.98 -9.27 -12.18
N ILE A 808 38.34 -8.37 -12.92
CA ILE A 808 37.79 -8.67 -14.25
C ILE A 808 38.93 -8.92 -15.25
N ALA A 809 39.98 -8.09 -15.27
CA ALA A 809 41.12 -8.28 -16.16
C ALA A 809 41.81 -9.63 -15.94
N ARG A 810 42.03 -10.02 -14.67
CA ARG A 810 42.59 -11.33 -14.32
C ARG A 810 41.66 -12.49 -14.67
N LEU A 811 40.35 -12.28 -14.56
CA LEU A 811 39.38 -13.27 -15.01
C LEU A 811 39.48 -13.49 -16.52
N ALA A 812 39.67 -12.42 -17.31
CA ALA A 812 39.90 -12.53 -18.75
C ALA A 812 41.22 -13.28 -19.06
N GLU A 813 42.31 -12.98 -18.36
CA GLU A 813 43.59 -13.69 -18.50
C GLU A 813 43.48 -15.18 -18.15
N ALA A 814 42.63 -15.53 -17.19
CA ALA A 814 42.33 -16.91 -16.82
C ALA A 814 41.40 -17.65 -17.79
N GLY A 815 41.03 -17.03 -18.93
CA GLY A 815 40.09 -17.60 -19.90
C GLY A 815 38.64 -17.65 -19.38
N GLY A 816 38.30 -16.76 -18.45
CA GLY A 816 36.99 -16.73 -17.81
C GLY A 816 35.87 -16.23 -18.72
N LYS A 817 34.65 -16.58 -18.34
CA LYS A 817 33.40 -16.24 -19.04
C LYS A 817 32.63 -15.16 -18.30
N ILE A 818 31.85 -14.39 -19.04
CA ILE A 818 30.81 -13.51 -18.48
C ILE A 818 29.47 -14.22 -18.64
N LEU A 819 28.71 -14.30 -17.56
CA LEU A 819 27.32 -14.74 -17.53
C LEU A 819 26.42 -13.53 -17.27
N MET A 820 25.72 -13.09 -18.31
CA MET A 820 24.65 -12.10 -18.21
C MET A 820 23.33 -12.82 -17.96
N PHE A 821 23.03 -13.04 -16.69
CA PHE A 821 21.67 -13.32 -16.23
C PHE A 821 20.94 -11.98 -15.95
N ALA A 822 21.15 -10.99 -16.82
CA ALA A 822 20.73 -9.61 -16.65
C ALA A 822 20.68 -8.91 -18.01
N ARG A 823 20.21 -7.65 -18.03
CA ARG A 823 20.28 -6.81 -19.22
C ARG A 823 21.74 -6.50 -19.58
N LYS A 824 22.04 -6.43 -20.88
CA LYS A 824 23.37 -6.16 -21.47
C LYS A 824 24.09 -4.95 -20.88
N LYS A 825 23.36 -3.85 -20.60
CA LYS A 825 23.92 -2.62 -20.01
C LYS A 825 24.51 -2.79 -18.61
N ALA A 826 24.22 -3.91 -17.92
CA ALA A 826 24.81 -4.21 -16.62
C ALA A 826 26.22 -4.84 -16.72
N ASN A 827 26.74 -5.09 -17.93
CA ASN A 827 28.01 -5.78 -18.13
C ASN A 827 29.22 -4.88 -17.78
N THR A 828 29.62 -4.91 -16.52
CA THR A 828 30.72 -4.08 -15.99
C THR A 828 32.09 -4.42 -16.60
N SER A 829 32.24 -5.54 -17.29
CA SER A 829 33.52 -5.88 -17.94
C SER A 829 33.88 -4.93 -19.08
N MET A 830 32.88 -4.32 -19.71
CA MET A 830 33.06 -3.38 -20.81
C MET A 830 33.92 -2.18 -20.38
N HIS A 831 33.79 -1.71 -19.14
CA HIS A 831 34.62 -0.62 -18.61
C HIS A 831 36.12 -0.95 -18.53
N VAL A 832 36.50 -2.22 -18.45
CA VAL A 832 37.92 -2.60 -18.57
C VAL A 832 38.42 -2.33 -19.99
N GLY A 833 37.60 -2.59 -21.01
CA GLY A 833 37.91 -2.25 -22.41
C GLY A 833 38.06 -0.75 -22.61
N GLU A 834 37.21 0.06 -21.98
CA GLU A 834 37.32 1.53 -21.99
C GLU A 834 38.63 2.00 -21.34
N TYR A 835 38.98 1.44 -20.17
CA TYR A 835 40.25 1.72 -19.50
C TYR A 835 41.45 1.37 -20.40
N LEU A 836 41.45 0.19 -21.03
CA LEU A 836 42.52 -0.27 -21.93
C LEU A 836 42.57 0.50 -23.26
N ALA A 837 41.50 1.21 -23.61
CA ALA A 837 41.45 2.14 -24.74
C ALA A 837 41.96 3.54 -24.37
N GLY A 838 42.27 3.81 -23.09
CA GLY A 838 42.72 5.11 -22.61
C GLY A 838 41.59 6.10 -22.34
N VAL A 839 40.34 5.64 -22.24
CA VAL A 839 39.19 6.49 -21.90
C VAL A 839 39.36 7.02 -20.47
N PRO A 840 39.27 8.34 -20.24
CA PRO A 840 39.44 8.88 -18.89
C PRO A 840 38.17 8.68 -18.05
N GLY A 841 38.34 8.20 -16.84
CA GLY A 841 37.32 8.17 -15.78
C GLY A 841 37.37 9.41 -14.90
N VAL A 842 36.77 9.29 -13.71
CA VAL A 842 36.72 10.35 -12.69
C VAL A 842 37.37 9.92 -11.38
N GLU A 843 37.91 10.87 -10.64
CA GLU A 843 38.33 10.65 -9.26
C GLU A 843 37.12 10.73 -8.34
N LEU A 844 36.96 9.74 -7.46
CA LEU A 844 35.87 9.69 -6.48
C LEU A 844 36.44 9.67 -5.07
N VAL A 845 35.93 10.55 -4.20
CA VAL A 845 36.20 10.48 -2.76
C VAL A 845 35.23 9.48 -2.16
N CYS A 846 35.78 8.42 -1.58
CA CYS A 846 35.00 7.29 -1.08
C CYS A 846 35.26 7.09 0.42
N PRO A 847 34.21 7.00 1.25
CA PRO A 847 34.37 6.60 2.64
C PRO A 847 34.56 5.08 2.75
N ILE A 848 35.51 4.67 3.60
CA ILE A 848 35.83 3.27 3.96
C ILE A 848 35.94 3.11 5.47
N ILE A 849 35.83 1.86 5.95
CA ILE A 849 36.19 1.47 7.32
C ILE A 849 37.51 0.69 7.26
N GLU A 850 38.53 1.18 7.96
CA GLU A 850 39.86 0.59 8.08
C GLU A 850 40.28 0.70 9.55
N ASP A 851 40.71 -0.40 10.18
CA ASP A 851 41.06 -0.45 11.62
C ASP A 851 39.95 0.10 12.55
N GLU A 852 38.70 -0.28 12.30
CA GLU A 852 37.49 0.18 13.02
C GLU A 852 37.24 1.71 12.93
N ALA A 853 37.98 2.42 12.08
CA ALA A 853 37.87 3.86 11.89
C ALA A 853 37.39 4.19 10.46
N ARG A 854 36.56 5.24 10.36
CA ARG A 854 36.16 5.76 9.04
C ARG A 854 37.27 6.63 8.44
N ARG A 855 37.57 6.38 7.17
CA ARG A 855 38.56 7.14 6.39
C ARG A 855 38.00 7.50 5.02
N GLU A 856 38.38 8.67 4.51
CA GLU A 856 38.14 9.07 3.12
C GLU A 856 39.35 8.71 2.28
N VAL A 857 39.11 8.02 1.16
CA VAL A 857 40.14 7.66 0.18
C VAL A 857 39.75 8.18 -1.20
N VAL A 858 40.73 8.60 -1.99
CA VAL A 858 40.52 9.01 -3.37
C VAL A 858 40.75 7.82 -4.27
N VAL A 859 39.73 7.44 -5.02
CA VAL A 859 39.80 6.36 -5.99
C VAL A 859 39.97 6.95 -7.39
N PRO A 860 41.07 6.64 -8.09
CA PRO A 860 41.31 7.18 -9.42
C PRO A 860 40.50 6.45 -10.50
N ASN A 861 40.23 7.15 -11.60
CA ASN A 861 39.76 6.57 -12.86
C ASN A 861 38.53 5.65 -12.75
N CYS A 862 37.50 6.13 -12.05
CA CYS A 862 36.21 5.44 -11.93
C CYS A 862 35.34 5.68 -13.18
N PRO A 863 34.70 4.64 -13.75
CA PRO A 863 33.74 4.80 -14.84
C PRO A 863 32.37 5.26 -14.32
N TRP A 864 31.51 5.75 -15.22
CA TRP A 864 30.18 6.27 -14.86
C TRP A 864 29.07 5.91 -15.85
N HIS A 865 29.11 6.42 -17.08
CA HIS A 865 28.06 6.16 -18.08
C HIS A 865 28.26 4.83 -18.80
N VAL A 866 27.15 4.27 -19.30
CA VAL A 866 27.15 2.97 -20.00
C VAL A 866 26.56 3.12 -21.40
N ASN A 867 27.37 2.86 -22.42
CA ASN A 867 26.89 2.57 -23.77
C ASN A 867 27.69 1.42 -24.35
N PHE A 868 27.11 0.22 -24.30
CA PHE A 868 27.76 -1.02 -24.72
C PHE A 868 27.13 -1.63 -25.98
N ASP A 869 26.07 -1.01 -26.52
CA ASP A 869 25.33 -1.57 -27.65
C ASP A 869 26.23 -1.82 -28.87
N PRO A 870 27.16 -0.91 -29.27
CA PRO A 870 28.07 -1.16 -30.39
C PRO A 870 29.04 -2.33 -30.16
N ALA A 871 29.50 -2.55 -28.91
CA ALA A 871 30.36 -3.70 -28.61
C ALA A 871 29.58 -5.01 -28.70
N TYR A 872 28.32 -5.03 -28.23
CA TYR A 872 27.45 -6.17 -28.41
C TYR A 872 27.19 -6.47 -29.90
N GLU A 873 27.00 -5.46 -30.75
CA GLU A 873 26.88 -5.64 -32.20
C GLU A 873 28.12 -6.34 -32.80
N GLN A 874 29.33 -5.95 -32.37
CA GLN A 874 30.56 -6.63 -32.79
C GLN A 874 30.63 -8.08 -32.29
N LEU A 875 30.23 -8.34 -31.03
CA LEU A 875 30.19 -9.70 -30.50
C LEU A 875 29.22 -10.60 -31.28
N TYR A 876 28.05 -10.09 -31.67
CA TYR A 876 27.10 -10.82 -32.51
C TYR A 876 27.64 -11.03 -33.92
N ALA A 877 28.20 -10.00 -34.55
CA ALA A 877 28.75 -10.09 -35.91
C ALA A 877 29.86 -11.16 -36.01
N ASN A 878 30.61 -11.35 -34.92
CA ASN A 878 31.69 -12.34 -34.84
C ASN A 878 31.28 -13.68 -34.20
N SER A 879 29.99 -13.88 -33.88
CA SER A 879 29.49 -15.11 -33.21
C SER A 879 30.20 -15.43 -31.88
N LEU A 880 30.58 -14.41 -31.10
CA LEU A 880 31.33 -14.53 -29.83
C LEU A 880 30.42 -14.55 -28.59
N ILE A 881 29.10 -14.56 -28.80
CA ILE A 881 28.08 -14.56 -27.76
C ILE A 881 27.14 -15.75 -27.95
N CYS A 882 26.81 -16.43 -26.87
CA CYS A 882 25.81 -17.50 -26.83
C CYS A 882 24.58 -17.01 -26.08
N ASP A 883 23.45 -17.04 -26.77
CA ASP A 883 22.16 -16.59 -26.26
C ASP A 883 21.25 -17.80 -26.02
N VAL A 884 20.75 -17.94 -24.78
CA VAL A 884 19.81 -19.00 -24.41
C VAL A 884 18.54 -18.39 -23.82
N PRO A 885 17.37 -18.56 -24.47
CA PRO A 885 16.10 -18.13 -23.90
C PRO A 885 15.78 -18.86 -22.59
N LEU A 886 15.29 -18.12 -21.59
CA LEU A 886 14.81 -18.68 -20.33
C LEU A 886 13.70 -17.79 -19.76
N GLY A 887 12.50 -18.37 -19.58
CA GLY A 887 11.34 -17.65 -19.07
C GLY A 887 11.00 -16.40 -19.89
N GLU A 888 11.05 -15.23 -19.27
CA GLU A 888 10.73 -13.92 -19.89
C GLU A 888 11.95 -13.20 -20.50
N SER A 889 13.14 -13.78 -20.44
CA SER A 889 14.39 -13.13 -20.87
C SER A 889 15.36 -14.10 -21.55
N VAL A 890 16.56 -13.61 -21.87
CA VAL A 890 17.65 -14.36 -22.50
C VAL A 890 18.87 -14.31 -21.59
N ILE A 891 19.53 -15.45 -21.42
CA ILE A 891 20.87 -15.56 -20.82
C ILE A 891 21.87 -15.27 -21.92
N HIS A 892 22.85 -14.40 -21.65
CA HIS A 892 23.96 -14.19 -22.57
C HIS A 892 25.27 -14.67 -21.94
N THR A 893 26.04 -15.46 -22.66
CA THR A 893 27.39 -15.86 -22.23
C THR A 893 28.41 -15.54 -23.30
N MET A 894 29.59 -15.12 -22.88
CA MET A 894 30.70 -14.77 -23.77
C MET A 894 32.03 -14.93 -23.01
N LEU A 895 33.15 -15.01 -23.74
CA LEU A 895 34.46 -14.93 -23.10
C LEU A 895 34.71 -13.50 -22.61
N CYS A 896 35.29 -13.36 -21.42
CA CYS A 896 35.52 -12.05 -20.83
C CYS A 896 36.52 -11.23 -21.65
N HIS A 897 37.54 -11.89 -22.19
CA HIS A 897 38.51 -11.30 -23.11
C HIS A 897 37.85 -10.68 -24.34
N ASP A 898 36.96 -11.44 -25.00
CA ASP A 898 36.32 -11.00 -26.25
C ASP A 898 35.41 -9.78 -26.04
N ALA A 899 34.69 -9.74 -24.90
CA ALA A 899 33.88 -8.57 -24.54
C ALA A 899 34.72 -7.32 -24.29
N ILE A 900 35.84 -7.47 -23.56
CA ILE A 900 36.79 -6.39 -23.30
C ILE A 900 37.39 -5.86 -24.59
N GLU A 901 37.84 -6.74 -25.48
CA GLU A 901 38.43 -6.36 -26.76
C GLU A 901 37.40 -5.68 -27.69
N ALA A 902 36.17 -6.18 -27.74
CA ALA A 902 35.10 -5.55 -28.51
C ALA A 902 34.85 -4.10 -28.03
N GLN A 903 34.73 -3.88 -26.71
CA GLN A 903 34.54 -2.52 -26.18
C GLN A 903 35.79 -1.64 -26.36
N ALA A 904 36.99 -2.19 -26.18
CA ALA A 904 38.23 -1.46 -26.43
C ALA A 904 38.33 -1.02 -27.90
N ALA A 905 37.93 -1.87 -28.86
CA ALA A 905 37.90 -1.54 -30.27
C ALA A 905 36.90 -0.40 -30.57
N VAL A 906 35.69 -0.46 -30.00
CA VAL A 906 34.69 0.63 -30.10
C VAL A 906 35.24 1.93 -29.53
N ALA A 907 35.77 1.90 -28.29
CA ALA A 907 36.28 3.07 -27.60
C ALA A 907 37.46 3.73 -28.33
N ARG A 908 38.34 2.95 -28.99
CA ARG A 908 39.43 3.49 -29.81
C ARG A 908 38.94 4.07 -31.14
N ALA A 909 37.94 3.44 -31.75
CA ALA A 909 37.45 3.83 -33.07
C ALA A 909 36.54 5.07 -33.02
N THR A 910 35.64 5.11 -32.05
CA THR A 910 34.56 6.10 -31.90
C THR A 910 34.27 6.37 -30.41
N PRO A 911 35.21 6.99 -29.66
CA PRO A 911 35.02 7.27 -28.22
C PRO A 911 33.81 8.16 -27.92
N GLU A 912 33.41 9.01 -28.85
CA GLU A 912 32.26 9.91 -28.73
C GLU A 912 30.93 9.16 -28.54
N VAL A 913 30.84 7.88 -28.90
CA VAL A 913 29.65 7.04 -28.69
C VAL A 913 29.38 6.76 -27.21
N LEU A 914 30.39 6.91 -26.34
CA LEU A 914 30.27 6.71 -24.89
C LEU A 914 29.68 7.94 -24.18
N LEU A 915 29.45 9.06 -24.89
CA LEU A 915 28.85 10.26 -24.33
C LEU A 915 27.33 10.09 -24.16
N GLU A 916 26.84 10.46 -22.98
CA GLU A 916 25.41 10.59 -22.73
C GLU A 916 24.90 11.95 -23.28
N PRO A 917 23.92 11.96 -24.20
CA PRO A 917 23.42 13.20 -24.78
C PRO A 917 22.91 14.21 -23.73
N GLY A 918 23.38 15.45 -23.81
CA GLY A 918 22.95 16.54 -22.92
C GLY A 918 23.50 16.47 -21.49
N CYS A 919 24.36 15.50 -21.16
CA CYS A 919 24.94 15.37 -19.82
C CYS A 919 26.21 16.23 -19.64
N ASN A 920 26.31 16.90 -18.50
CA ASN A 920 27.44 17.76 -18.11
C ASN A 920 28.11 17.28 -16.80
N CYS A 921 28.02 15.98 -16.49
CA CYS A 921 28.71 15.43 -15.33
C CYS A 921 30.24 15.41 -15.54
N PRO A 922 31.05 15.33 -14.46
CA PRO A 922 32.52 15.33 -14.58
C PRO A 922 33.07 14.25 -15.53
N TYR A 923 32.42 13.08 -15.59
CA TYR A 923 32.81 12.01 -16.52
C TYR A 923 32.59 12.40 -17.98
N CYS A 924 31.42 12.97 -18.32
CA CYS A 924 31.15 13.43 -19.68
C CYS A 924 32.05 14.60 -20.09
N GLU A 925 32.41 15.49 -19.17
CA GLU A 925 33.34 16.58 -19.47
C GLU A 925 34.76 16.05 -19.75
N ASN A 926 35.26 15.12 -18.94
CA ASN A 926 36.54 14.45 -19.19
C ASN A 926 36.55 13.74 -20.55
N LEU A 927 35.47 13.03 -20.88
CA LEU A 927 35.33 12.33 -22.15
C LEU A 927 35.21 13.28 -23.35
N LYS A 928 34.46 14.38 -23.23
CA LYS A 928 34.38 15.43 -24.28
C LYS A 928 35.76 16.02 -24.54
N GLN A 929 36.51 16.34 -23.49
CA GLN A 929 37.88 16.83 -23.61
C GLN A 929 38.76 15.81 -24.34
N TYR A 930 38.73 14.55 -23.91
CA TYR A 930 39.46 13.46 -24.57
C TYR A 930 39.12 13.34 -26.05
N CYS A 931 37.83 13.40 -26.41
CA CYS A 931 37.41 13.34 -27.82
C CYS A 931 37.90 14.55 -28.64
N ARG A 932 37.93 15.77 -28.05
CA ARG A 932 38.49 16.97 -28.71
C ARG A 932 40.00 16.82 -28.95
N GLU A 933 40.73 16.29 -27.97
CA GLU A 933 42.18 16.03 -28.09
C GLU A 933 42.49 15.01 -29.20
N GLN A 934 41.56 14.10 -29.47
CA GLN A 934 41.63 13.12 -30.57
C GLN A 934 41.04 13.63 -31.91
N GLY A 935 40.59 14.89 -31.99
CA GLY A 935 40.01 15.47 -33.20
C GLY A 935 38.64 14.91 -33.61
N ARG A 936 37.86 14.41 -32.65
CA ARG A 936 36.56 13.77 -32.87
C ARG A 936 35.34 14.65 -32.52
N LEU A 937 35.57 15.78 -31.83
CA LEU A 937 34.56 16.76 -31.41
C LEU A 937 34.98 18.20 -31.68
#